data_AF-A0A4Q9FJ31-F1
#
_entry.id   AF-A0A4Q9FJ31-F1
#
_cell.length_a   1.000
_cell.length_b   1.000
_cell.length_c   1.000
_cell.angle_alpha   90.00
_cell.angle_beta   90.00
_cell.angle_gamma   90.00
#
_symmetry.space_group_name_H-M   'P 1'
#
loop_
_entity.id
_entity.type
_entity.pdbx_description
1 polymer ?
#
loop_
_entity_poly.entity_id
_entity_poly.type
_entity_poly.pdbx_seq_one_letter_code
_entity_poly.pdbx_strand_id
1 'polypeptide(L)'
;MKHFILFIVLSITSINIYAQDEVVRTKFIENGSIHESVDANSSIVIQFKRNQKCIVLEYSGQNTYKVKYDEVLGYVGDEFLDITDEMMDLFYDYEEREMQKLIAEEESRQKKIRDIVEEKEKRIRDSIAKIEEAKRQKALAIQRAKELREKRIKDSITKVEEAKRIKELERQRLEALKEKRRLDSIAKVQEELRRIEREKEEARKRAEALKEQRRLDSIAKAETEAKRQFERQRELERQRLAALKEKRRLDSIAKVQEELQRIEREKEEARKRAEALKEQRRLDSIAKAEAEAKRQLERQRELERQRLAALKEKKRLDSIAKVQEELRRIEREKEEARKRVEALKEQRRLDSIAKAEAEVKRQLERQRALERQRLAALKEKKRLDSIAKVQEELRRIEREKEEARNRAEALKEQRRLDSIAKAEAEAKRQLEQQRELERQRLAALKEKKRLDSIAKVQEELRRIEREKEEARKRAEALKEQRRLDSIAKAEADAKRQLEQQRALELQRLAALKEKKRLDSIAEAQEAEASRQLKLQKALERQKREAAEAKRKLDSIARAKELEKQKLANELKLARKQLEELKEKRLMDSIAKIREDEERRLQEVSGQRETVLENQNTQQDIERQQKEARERLKYRDSCHYQINEYDRFYNIRTIRTIEYSIARNLTVELYKQGSKTNVFFNLSEYNLGCASYLPNQRSSVKVTLESGQVVSFYHSWDIECGRFLFKANLDNGKISSLVKSPIKSVLLKGTEDTLEIKDIIYKEFFMDKLKCIK
;
A
#
# COMPACT_ATOMS: atom_id res chain seq x y z
N MET A 1 67.21 17.04 -36.79
CA MET A 1 67.36 16.78 -38.23
C MET A 1 66.85 15.37 -38.51
N LYS A 2 65.93 15.28 -39.48
CA LYS A 2 65.59 14.12 -40.32
C LYS A 2 65.26 12.82 -39.58
N HIS A 3 63.98 12.44 -39.56
CA HIS A 3 63.44 11.12 -39.91
C HIS A 3 61.96 11.07 -39.51
N PHE A 4 61.13 11.77 -40.28
CA PHE A 4 59.66 11.70 -40.20
C PHE A 4 59.08 11.62 -41.62
N ILE A 5 59.68 10.80 -42.49
CA ILE A 5 59.21 10.56 -43.86
C ILE A 5 59.65 9.15 -44.25
N LEU A 6 58.95 8.09 -43.83
CA LEU A 6 58.98 6.79 -44.52
C LEU A 6 57.93 5.78 -44.02
N PHE A 7 56.65 6.17 -43.91
CA PHE A 7 55.57 5.20 -43.71
C PHE A 7 54.21 5.66 -44.26
N ILE A 8 54.19 6.34 -45.42
CA ILE A 8 52.96 6.61 -46.19
C ILE A 8 53.27 6.49 -47.69
N VAL A 9 53.70 5.31 -48.14
CA VAL A 9 53.75 4.98 -49.58
C VAL A 9 53.50 3.48 -49.74
N LEU A 10 52.26 3.02 -49.58
CA LEU A 10 51.72 1.81 -50.24
C LEU A 10 50.23 1.65 -49.86
N SER A 11 49.34 2.24 -50.65
CA SER A 11 47.90 1.87 -50.82
C SER A 11 47.06 3.04 -51.36
N ILE A 12 47.58 3.76 -52.36
CA ILE A 12 46.75 4.55 -53.27
C ILE A 12 46.82 3.84 -54.63
N THR A 13 46.25 2.64 -54.69
CA THR A 13 45.72 2.15 -55.96
C THR A 13 44.42 2.90 -56.17
N SER A 14 44.50 3.96 -56.97
CA SER A 14 43.34 4.64 -57.54
C SER A 14 42.53 3.58 -58.28
N ILE A 15 41.46 3.11 -57.66
CA ILE A 15 40.36 2.48 -58.38
C ILE A 15 39.74 3.62 -59.18
N ASN A 16 40.29 3.89 -60.35
CA ASN A 16 39.55 4.55 -61.41
C ASN A 16 38.44 3.57 -61.78
N ILE A 17 37.28 3.73 -61.15
CA ILE A 17 36.04 3.22 -61.67
C ILE A 17 35.85 3.99 -62.97
N TYR A 18 36.36 3.44 -64.07
CA TYR A 18 35.88 3.77 -65.40
C TYR A 18 34.43 3.28 -65.44
N ALA A 19 33.50 4.09 -64.94
CA ALA A 19 32.17 4.10 -65.49
C ALA A 19 32.36 4.58 -66.93
N GLN A 20 32.38 3.65 -67.88
CA GLN A 20 32.03 4.04 -69.24
C GLN A 20 30.58 4.52 -69.11
N ASP A 21 30.36 5.84 -69.20
CA ASP A 21 29.02 6.38 -69.40
C ASP A 21 28.55 5.79 -70.74
N GLU A 22 27.86 4.66 -70.68
CA GLU A 22 27.24 4.05 -71.84
C GLU A 22 26.17 5.03 -72.30
N VAL A 23 26.52 5.83 -73.30
CA VAL A 23 25.67 6.90 -73.80
C VAL A 23 24.52 6.25 -74.53
N VAL A 24 23.38 6.10 -73.86
CA VAL A 24 22.16 5.54 -74.43
C VAL A 24 21.67 6.48 -75.54
N ARG A 25 21.76 6.04 -76.80
CA ARG A 25 21.40 6.84 -77.98
C ARG A 25 20.09 6.37 -78.56
N THR A 26 19.17 7.31 -78.77
CA THR A 26 17.89 7.03 -79.43
C THR A 26 17.57 8.12 -80.46
N LYS A 27 16.38 8.03 -81.08
CA LYS A 27 15.84 9.00 -82.01
C LYS A 27 14.39 9.32 -81.63
N PHE A 28 13.92 10.48 -82.05
CA PHE A 28 12.53 10.86 -81.89
C PHE A 28 11.64 10.17 -82.92
N ILE A 29 10.52 9.60 -82.51
CA ILE A 29 9.57 8.91 -83.42
C ILE A 29 8.53 9.87 -84.03
N GLU A 30 8.30 11.02 -83.40
CA GLU A 30 7.39 12.09 -83.83
C GLU A 30 8.00 13.48 -83.60
N ASN A 31 7.29 14.53 -84.03
CA ASN A 31 7.69 15.91 -83.74
C ASN A 31 7.20 16.29 -82.33
N GLY A 32 8.01 17.02 -81.58
CA GLY A 32 7.67 17.34 -80.19
C GLY A 32 8.54 18.44 -79.60
N SER A 33 8.45 18.58 -78.27
CA SER A 33 9.15 19.60 -77.50
C SER A 33 9.86 18.98 -76.30
N ILE A 34 11.01 19.54 -75.92
CA ILE A 34 11.74 19.20 -74.71
C ILE A 34 11.37 20.21 -73.63
N HIS A 35 11.06 19.71 -72.45
CA HIS A 35 10.61 20.50 -71.31
C HIS A 35 11.71 20.68 -70.25
N GLU A 36 11.66 21.76 -69.47
CA GLU A 36 12.67 22.08 -68.46
C GLU A 36 12.60 21.15 -67.23
N SER A 37 11.40 20.76 -66.83
CA SER A 37 11.07 19.80 -65.76
C SER A 37 10.01 18.78 -66.20
N VAL A 38 9.81 17.73 -65.38
CA VAL A 38 8.78 16.67 -65.55
C VAL A 38 7.34 17.19 -65.32
N ASP A 39 7.17 18.36 -64.71
CA ASP A 39 5.85 18.92 -64.42
C ASP A 39 5.04 19.28 -65.68
N ALA A 40 3.73 19.05 -65.66
CA ALA A 40 2.82 19.30 -66.79
C ALA A 40 2.74 20.77 -67.27
N ASN A 41 3.21 21.73 -66.47
CA ASN A 41 3.23 23.17 -66.79
C ASN A 41 4.65 23.68 -67.14
N SER A 42 5.57 22.76 -67.40
CA SER A 42 6.98 23.05 -67.64
C SER A 42 7.22 23.85 -68.92
N SER A 43 8.17 24.80 -68.86
CA SER A 43 8.56 25.63 -69.98
C SER A 43 9.20 24.79 -71.10
N ILE A 44 8.94 25.15 -72.36
CA ILE A 44 9.54 24.47 -73.52
C ILE A 44 10.94 25.03 -73.75
N VAL A 45 11.94 24.15 -73.73
CA VAL A 45 13.36 24.49 -73.90
C VAL A 45 13.74 24.50 -75.38
N ILE A 46 13.34 23.46 -76.13
CA ILE A 46 13.63 23.32 -77.56
C ILE A 46 12.63 22.39 -78.24
N GLN A 47 12.39 22.58 -79.54
CA GLN A 47 11.56 21.69 -80.35
C GLN A 47 12.40 20.75 -81.20
N PHE A 48 11.92 19.52 -81.40
CA PHE A 48 12.56 18.51 -82.24
C PHE A 48 11.61 17.97 -83.31
N LYS A 49 12.20 17.36 -84.33
CA LYS A 49 11.53 16.73 -85.46
C LYS A 49 11.77 15.22 -85.44
N ARG A 50 10.83 14.49 -86.04
CA ARG A 50 10.90 13.05 -86.27
C ARG A 50 12.25 12.62 -86.87
N ASN A 51 12.77 11.49 -86.39
CA ASN A 51 14.03 10.85 -86.76
C ASN A 51 15.32 11.60 -86.38
N GLN A 52 15.24 12.72 -85.66
CA GLN A 52 16.44 13.35 -85.09
C GLN A 52 16.95 12.54 -83.90
N LYS A 53 18.28 12.45 -83.76
CA LYS A 53 18.94 11.65 -82.72
C LYS A 53 19.11 12.47 -81.44
N CYS A 54 18.94 11.82 -80.30
CA CYS A 54 19.17 12.38 -78.97
C CYS A 54 19.87 11.35 -78.08
N ILE A 55 20.38 11.83 -76.94
CA ILE A 55 21.02 11.02 -75.92
C ILE A 55 20.09 10.95 -74.72
N VAL A 56 19.81 9.77 -74.21
CA VAL A 56 19.06 9.55 -72.96
C VAL A 56 20.05 9.48 -71.80
N LEU A 57 19.75 10.19 -70.72
CA LEU A 57 20.62 10.28 -69.54
C LEU A 57 20.03 9.55 -68.34
N GLU A 58 18.74 9.74 -68.05
CA GLU A 58 18.07 9.10 -66.92
C GLU A 58 16.57 8.97 -67.17
N TYR A 59 15.98 7.91 -66.63
CA TYR A 59 14.54 7.82 -66.47
C TYR A 59 14.12 8.59 -65.22
N SER A 60 13.08 9.43 -65.34
CA SER A 60 12.65 10.37 -64.29
C SER A 60 11.27 10.04 -63.71
N GLY A 61 10.72 8.87 -64.06
CA GLY A 61 9.36 8.48 -63.67
C GLY A 61 8.29 9.05 -64.61
N GLN A 62 7.03 8.62 -64.41
CA GLN A 62 5.88 9.08 -65.21
C GLN A 62 6.11 9.00 -66.73
N ASN A 63 6.73 7.91 -67.19
CA ASN A 63 7.02 7.69 -68.60
C ASN A 63 7.89 8.81 -69.22
N THR A 64 8.68 9.52 -68.42
CA THR A 64 9.47 10.66 -68.86
C THR A 64 10.96 10.39 -68.71
N TYR A 65 11.72 10.69 -69.76
CA TYR A 65 13.16 10.57 -69.82
C TYR A 65 13.82 11.93 -69.88
N LYS A 66 14.95 12.06 -69.19
CA LYS A 66 15.83 13.19 -69.36
C LYS A 66 16.78 12.93 -70.52
N VAL A 67 16.80 13.86 -71.45
CA VAL A 67 17.54 13.73 -72.71
C VAL A 67 18.44 14.93 -72.93
N LYS A 68 19.53 14.70 -73.68
CA LYS A 68 20.39 15.73 -74.25
C LYS A 68 20.17 15.78 -75.76
N TYR A 69 19.78 16.94 -76.26
CA TYR A 69 19.55 17.19 -77.67
C TYR A 69 20.06 18.59 -78.03
N ASP A 70 20.90 18.68 -79.06
CA ASP A 70 21.52 19.93 -79.51
C ASP A 70 22.18 20.74 -78.37
N GLU A 71 23.00 20.05 -77.56
CA GLU A 71 23.66 20.57 -76.34
C GLU A 71 22.74 20.99 -75.18
N VAL A 72 21.42 20.97 -75.38
CA VAL A 72 20.41 21.31 -74.38
C VAL A 72 19.96 20.06 -73.61
N LEU A 73 19.79 20.21 -72.29
CA LEU A 73 19.23 19.18 -71.41
C LEU A 73 17.76 19.47 -71.10
N GLY A 74 16.92 18.44 -71.11
CA GLY A 74 15.55 18.55 -70.62
C GLY A 74 14.81 17.23 -70.65
N TYR A 75 13.50 17.27 -70.51
CA TYR A 75 12.64 16.11 -70.28
C TYR A 75 11.67 15.89 -71.44
N VAL A 76 11.49 14.63 -71.83
CA VAL A 76 10.64 14.20 -72.95
C VAL A 76 9.93 12.90 -72.57
N GLY A 77 8.65 12.77 -72.95
CA GLY A 77 7.87 11.56 -72.77
C GLY A 77 8.37 10.39 -73.64
N ASP A 78 8.19 9.17 -73.16
CA ASP A 78 8.53 7.92 -73.85
C ASP A 78 7.83 7.79 -75.21
N GLU A 79 6.62 8.30 -75.31
CA GLU A 79 5.81 8.44 -76.52
C GLU A 79 6.49 9.17 -77.68
N PHE A 80 7.52 9.97 -77.41
CA PHE A 80 8.30 10.66 -78.44
C PHE A 80 9.63 9.98 -78.76
N LEU A 81 10.02 8.92 -78.05
CA LEU A 81 11.33 8.26 -78.16
C LEU A 81 11.19 6.84 -78.73
N ASP A 82 12.20 6.39 -79.48
CA ASP A 82 12.32 4.99 -79.90
C ASP A 82 12.95 4.18 -78.75
N ILE A 83 12.12 3.49 -77.96
CA ILE A 83 12.57 2.81 -76.73
C ILE A 83 13.49 1.63 -77.07
N THR A 84 14.72 1.68 -76.57
CA THR A 84 15.73 0.62 -76.72
C THR A 84 15.88 -0.19 -75.43
N ASP A 85 16.47 -1.39 -75.53
CA ASP A 85 16.74 -2.24 -74.37
C ASP A 85 17.63 -1.53 -73.33
N GLU A 86 18.62 -0.74 -73.77
CA GLU A 86 19.48 0.08 -72.90
C GLU A 86 18.69 1.13 -72.10
N MET A 87 17.55 1.62 -72.61
CA MET A 87 16.67 2.53 -71.87
C MET A 87 15.86 1.81 -70.79
N MET A 88 15.60 0.50 -70.96
CA MET A 88 14.89 -0.31 -69.96
C MET A 88 15.74 -0.51 -68.70
N ASP A 89 17.05 -0.60 -68.83
CA ASP A 89 17.97 -0.66 -67.68
C ASP A 89 17.87 0.61 -66.83
N LEU A 90 17.78 1.80 -67.46
CA LEU A 90 17.55 3.07 -66.75
C LEU A 90 16.21 3.11 -66.01
N PHE A 91 15.18 2.46 -66.55
CA PHE A 91 13.87 2.30 -65.90
C PHE A 91 13.98 1.41 -64.66
N TYR A 92 14.61 0.24 -64.78
CA TYR A 92 14.79 -0.68 -63.65
C TYR A 92 15.68 -0.08 -62.55
N ASP A 93 16.74 0.65 -62.92
CA ASP A 93 17.59 1.37 -61.97
C ASP A 93 16.84 2.47 -61.21
N TYR A 94 15.87 3.13 -61.85
CA TYR A 94 15.00 4.09 -61.20
C TYR A 94 14.03 3.39 -60.24
N GLU A 95 13.36 2.31 -60.67
CA GLU A 95 12.44 1.54 -59.82
C GLU A 95 13.16 0.95 -58.61
N GLU A 96 14.37 0.40 -58.80
CA GLU A 96 15.16 -0.15 -57.70
C GLU A 96 15.56 0.93 -56.70
N ARG A 97 15.99 2.11 -57.16
CA ARG A 97 16.30 3.25 -56.27
C ARG A 97 15.08 3.71 -55.48
N GLU A 98 13.91 3.81 -56.11
CA GLU A 98 12.66 4.18 -55.42
C GLU A 98 12.25 3.11 -54.39
N MET A 99 12.36 1.83 -54.74
CA MET A 99 12.13 0.73 -53.82
C MET A 99 13.08 0.75 -52.62
N GLN A 100 14.37 1.01 -52.84
CA GLN A 100 15.36 1.13 -51.76
C GLN A 100 15.04 2.31 -50.82
N LYS A 101 14.56 3.45 -51.35
CA LYS A 101 14.10 4.59 -50.52
C LYS A 101 12.92 4.19 -49.64
N LEU A 102 11.94 3.47 -50.19
CA LEU A 102 10.78 2.98 -49.43
C LEU A 102 11.18 1.99 -48.33
N ILE A 103 12.10 1.07 -48.63
CA ILE A 103 12.64 0.13 -47.64
C ILE A 103 13.37 0.89 -46.52
N ALA A 104 14.25 1.83 -46.86
CA ALA A 104 14.99 2.62 -45.89
C ALA A 104 14.06 3.49 -45.02
N GLU A 105 13.00 4.05 -45.60
CA GLU A 105 11.98 4.80 -44.86
C GLU A 105 11.26 3.90 -43.85
N GLU A 106 10.83 2.71 -44.28
CA GLU A 106 10.16 1.74 -43.41
C GLU A 106 11.08 1.23 -42.30
N GLU A 107 12.36 0.96 -42.59
CA GLU A 107 13.37 0.61 -41.59
C GLU A 107 13.57 1.75 -40.57
N SER A 108 13.60 3.01 -41.03
CA SER A 108 13.71 4.18 -40.15
C SER A 108 12.49 4.31 -39.23
N ARG A 109 11.30 4.00 -39.75
CA ARG A 109 10.04 4.00 -39.00
C ARG A 109 10.04 2.89 -37.97
N GLN A 110 10.46 1.68 -38.34
CA GLN A 110 10.59 0.56 -37.42
C GLN A 110 11.60 0.84 -36.31
N LYS A 111 12.74 1.49 -36.63
CA LYS A 111 13.72 1.91 -35.63
C LYS A 111 13.12 2.90 -34.62
N LYS A 112 12.41 3.94 -35.10
CA LYS A 112 11.69 4.88 -34.21
C LYS A 112 10.69 4.18 -33.30
N ILE A 113 9.94 3.20 -33.82
CA ILE A 113 9.00 2.41 -33.01
C ILE A 113 9.74 1.60 -31.93
N ARG A 114 10.85 0.94 -32.28
CA ARG A 114 11.68 0.20 -31.32
C ARG A 114 12.23 1.11 -30.23
N ASP A 115 12.77 2.27 -30.58
CA ASP A 115 13.32 3.24 -29.61
C ASP A 115 12.23 3.70 -28.61
N ILE A 116 11.02 3.96 -29.10
CA ILE A 116 9.87 4.34 -28.25
C ILE A 116 9.48 3.20 -27.29
N VAL A 117 9.49 1.95 -27.76
CA VAL A 117 9.17 0.78 -26.93
C VAL A 117 10.24 0.59 -25.86
N GLU A 118 11.52 0.65 -26.23
CA GLU A 118 12.64 0.50 -25.30
C GLU A 118 12.66 1.61 -24.23
N GLU A 119 12.37 2.85 -24.61
CA GLU A 119 12.27 3.96 -23.67
C GLU A 119 11.10 3.75 -22.69
N LYS A 120 9.95 3.29 -23.17
CA LYS A 120 8.79 2.96 -22.30
C LYS A 120 9.13 1.82 -21.34
N GLU A 121 9.77 0.76 -21.81
CA GLU A 121 10.20 -0.35 -20.96
C GLU A 121 11.21 0.07 -19.90
N LYS A 122 12.14 0.96 -20.25
CA LYS A 122 13.07 1.56 -19.28
C LYS A 122 12.33 2.37 -18.22
N ARG A 123 11.39 3.23 -18.61
CA ARG A 123 10.55 4.00 -17.66
C ARG A 123 9.73 3.11 -16.73
N ILE A 124 9.22 1.99 -17.24
CA ILE A 124 8.50 1.00 -16.43
C ILE A 124 9.44 0.35 -15.41
N ARG A 125 10.63 -0.10 -15.85
CA ARG A 125 11.65 -0.68 -14.95
C ARG A 125 12.07 0.30 -13.85
N ASP A 126 12.34 1.55 -14.20
CA ASP A 126 12.71 2.60 -13.22
C ASP A 126 11.59 2.87 -12.23
N SER A 127 10.34 2.86 -12.69
CA SER A 127 9.17 3.05 -11.82
C SER A 127 8.98 1.88 -10.86
N ILE A 128 9.18 0.64 -11.32
CA ILE A 128 9.15 -0.55 -10.47
C ILE A 128 10.26 -0.50 -9.42
N ALA A 129 11.50 -0.15 -9.82
CA ALA A 129 12.62 -0.02 -8.90
C ALA A 129 12.35 1.02 -7.79
N LYS A 130 11.80 2.19 -8.16
CA LYS A 130 11.38 3.22 -7.19
C LYS A 130 10.31 2.72 -6.22
N ILE A 131 9.34 1.95 -6.70
CA ILE A 131 8.29 1.36 -5.85
C ILE A 131 8.90 0.34 -4.89
N GLU A 132 9.82 -0.51 -5.35
CA GLU A 132 10.51 -1.48 -4.50
C GLU A 132 11.38 -0.81 -3.43
N GLU A 133 12.11 0.23 -3.79
CA GLU A 133 12.91 1.00 -2.83
C GLU A 133 12.03 1.65 -1.76
N ALA A 134 10.91 2.26 -2.16
CA ALA A 134 9.94 2.82 -1.23
C ALA A 134 9.32 1.75 -0.30
N LYS A 135 9.06 0.54 -0.81
CA LYS A 135 8.62 -0.59 0.02
C LYS A 135 9.68 -1.01 1.03
N ARG A 136 10.96 -1.11 0.62
CA ARG A 136 12.09 -1.43 1.50
C ARG A 136 12.26 -0.39 2.61
N GLN A 137 12.20 0.90 2.27
CA GLN A 137 12.28 1.98 3.25
C GLN A 137 11.12 1.94 4.26
N LYS A 138 9.89 1.70 3.80
CA LYS A 138 8.73 1.52 4.70
C LYS A 138 8.92 0.32 5.63
N ALA A 139 9.40 -0.81 5.12
CA ALA A 139 9.68 -1.99 5.95
C ALA A 139 10.71 -1.69 7.04
N LEU A 140 11.80 -1.00 6.68
CA LEU A 140 12.84 -0.58 7.62
C LEU A 140 12.30 0.39 8.69
N ALA A 141 11.43 1.33 8.29
CA ALA A 141 10.79 2.26 9.22
C ALA A 141 9.86 1.54 10.21
N ILE A 142 9.09 0.55 9.74
CA ILE A 142 8.25 -0.29 10.59
C ILE A 142 9.12 -1.08 11.58
N GLN A 143 10.24 -1.63 11.13
CA GLN A 143 11.16 -2.38 11.99
C GLN A 143 11.76 -1.48 13.08
N ARG A 144 12.26 -0.29 12.72
CA ARG A 144 12.77 0.70 13.68
C ARG A 144 11.70 1.13 14.69
N ALA A 145 10.46 1.31 14.24
CA ALA A 145 9.35 1.66 15.13
C ALA A 145 9.02 0.53 16.13
N LYS A 146 9.09 -0.74 15.69
CA LYS A 146 8.95 -1.90 16.58
C LYS A 146 10.07 -1.96 17.62
N GLU A 147 11.32 -1.81 17.21
CA GLU A 147 12.47 -1.79 18.12
C GLU A 147 12.39 -0.66 19.15
N LEU A 148 11.99 0.54 18.73
CA LEU A 148 11.74 1.67 19.63
C LEU A 148 10.62 1.38 20.63
N ARG A 149 9.55 0.73 20.19
CA ARG A 149 8.44 0.34 21.06
C ARG A 149 8.88 -0.71 22.08
N GLU A 150 9.67 -1.70 21.68
CA GLU A 150 10.23 -2.69 22.60
C GLU A 150 11.17 -2.05 23.63
N LYS A 151 12.04 -1.12 23.21
CA LYS A 151 12.87 -0.35 24.14
C LYS A 151 12.02 0.42 25.14
N ARG A 152 10.98 1.13 24.69
CA ARG A 152 10.05 1.85 25.59
C ARG A 152 9.31 0.91 26.56
N ILE A 153 8.94 -0.28 26.12
CA ILE A 153 8.32 -1.30 26.98
C ILE A 153 9.33 -1.75 28.04
N LYS A 154 10.57 -2.07 27.65
CA LYS A 154 11.64 -2.43 28.59
C LYS A 154 11.91 -1.32 29.61
N ASP A 155 12.05 -0.07 29.16
CA ASP A 155 12.26 1.09 30.03
C ASP A 155 11.09 1.35 30.98
N SER A 156 9.87 1.00 30.57
CA SER A 156 8.68 1.12 31.43
C SER A 156 8.65 0.01 32.48
N ILE A 157 9.04 -1.22 32.10
CA ILE A 157 9.14 -2.36 33.02
C ILE A 157 10.20 -2.06 34.09
N THR A 158 11.40 -1.59 33.71
CA THR A 158 12.46 -1.25 34.66
C THR A 158 12.04 -0.17 35.63
N LYS A 159 11.36 0.90 35.15
CA LYS A 159 10.81 1.94 36.04
C LYS A 159 9.77 1.41 37.03
N VAL A 160 8.93 0.47 36.61
CA VAL A 160 7.95 -0.17 37.51
C VAL A 160 8.65 -1.06 38.54
N GLU A 161 9.70 -1.77 38.16
CA GLU A 161 10.51 -2.58 39.08
C GLU A 161 11.26 -1.72 40.10
N GLU A 162 11.87 -0.61 39.67
CA GLU A 162 12.51 0.37 40.56
C GLU A 162 11.50 0.97 41.54
N ALA A 163 10.31 1.35 41.08
CA ALA A 163 9.25 1.88 41.94
C ALA A 163 8.75 0.84 42.97
N LYS A 164 8.69 -0.45 42.59
CA LYS A 164 8.37 -1.53 43.54
C LYS A 164 9.46 -1.67 44.60
N ARG A 165 10.74 -1.68 44.20
CA ARG A 165 11.89 -1.74 45.12
C ARG A 165 11.88 -0.57 46.11
N ILE A 166 11.60 0.65 45.64
CA ILE A 166 11.51 1.84 46.51
C ILE A 166 10.39 1.68 47.53
N LYS A 167 9.19 1.25 47.12
CA LYS A 167 8.06 1.02 48.05
C LYS A 167 8.35 -0.06 49.08
N GLU A 168 9.05 -1.12 48.69
CA GLU A 168 9.44 -2.19 49.60
C GLU A 168 10.48 -1.71 50.63
N LEU A 169 11.45 -0.92 50.18
CA LEU A 169 12.46 -0.31 51.04
C LEU A 169 11.85 0.72 52.01
N GLU A 170 10.83 1.46 51.58
CA GLU A 170 10.03 2.33 52.45
C GLU A 170 9.25 1.53 53.50
N ARG A 171 8.64 0.40 53.13
CA ARG A 171 7.96 -0.48 54.09
C ARG A 171 8.92 -1.01 55.13
N GLN A 172 10.09 -1.50 54.71
CA GLN A 172 11.13 -1.99 55.62
C GLN A 172 11.63 -0.88 56.56
N ARG A 173 11.83 0.35 56.05
CA ARG A 173 12.18 1.50 56.89
C ARG A 173 11.09 1.82 57.91
N LEU A 174 9.82 1.74 57.51
CA LEU A 174 8.69 2.05 58.37
C LEU A 174 8.47 0.98 59.45
N GLU A 175 8.72 -0.29 59.12
CA GLU A 175 8.76 -1.39 60.08
C GLU A 175 9.93 -1.26 61.06
N ALA A 176 11.15 -1.00 60.58
CA ALA A 176 12.30 -0.75 61.44
C ALA A 176 12.08 0.44 62.39
N LEU A 177 11.38 1.49 61.94
CA LEU A 177 11.03 2.65 62.77
C LEU A 177 9.95 2.31 63.81
N LYS A 178 8.98 1.45 63.47
CA LYS A 178 8.01 0.90 64.44
C LYS A 178 8.68 0.02 65.48
N GLU A 179 9.63 -0.81 65.08
CA GLU A 179 10.40 -1.68 65.98
C GLU A 179 11.29 -0.84 66.91
N LYS A 180 11.97 0.18 66.39
CA LYS A 180 12.71 1.15 67.21
C LYS A 180 11.80 1.83 68.25
N ARG A 181 10.61 2.28 67.85
CA ARG A 181 9.63 2.85 68.80
C ARG A 181 9.19 1.85 69.87
N ARG A 182 9.02 0.57 69.52
CA ARG A 182 8.70 -0.49 70.49
C ARG A 182 9.84 -0.68 71.49
N LEU A 183 11.08 -0.77 71.01
CA LEU A 183 12.27 -0.88 71.86
C LEU A 183 12.44 0.33 72.77
N ASP A 184 12.25 1.54 72.25
CA ASP A 184 12.30 2.78 73.05
C ASP A 184 11.20 2.81 74.13
N SER A 185 10.00 2.26 73.82
CA SER A 185 8.90 2.17 74.78
C SER A 185 9.16 1.13 75.86
N ILE A 186 9.74 -0.01 75.49
CA ILE A 186 10.17 -1.07 76.42
C ILE A 186 11.28 -0.53 77.33
N ALA A 187 12.27 0.21 76.79
CA ALA A 187 13.34 0.81 77.56
C ALA A 187 12.81 1.80 78.62
N LYS A 188 11.84 2.65 78.25
CA LYS A 188 11.18 3.57 79.21
C LYS A 188 10.44 2.84 80.32
N VAL A 189 9.73 1.76 80.00
CA VAL A 189 9.03 0.94 81.00
C VAL A 189 10.03 0.24 81.94
N GLN A 190 11.17 -0.24 81.41
CA GLN A 190 12.22 -0.84 82.22
C GLN A 190 12.91 0.18 83.13
N GLU A 191 13.08 1.43 82.69
CA GLU A 191 13.61 2.51 83.52
C GLU A 191 12.66 2.90 84.66
N GLU A 192 11.36 3.00 84.38
CA GLU A 192 10.31 3.22 85.39
C GLU A 192 10.26 2.08 86.42
N LEU A 193 10.33 0.82 85.99
CA LEU A 193 10.38 -0.34 86.89
C LEU A 193 11.60 -0.28 87.82
N ARG A 194 12.78 0.09 87.29
CA ARG A 194 14.01 0.28 88.09
C ARG A 194 13.87 1.43 89.10
N ARG A 195 13.16 2.52 88.77
CA ARG A 195 12.86 3.60 89.72
C ARG A 195 11.99 3.10 90.87
N ILE A 196 10.92 2.37 90.55
CA ILE A 196 10.00 1.80 91.55
C ILE A 196 10.73 0.82 92.47
N GLU A 197 11.65 0.00 91.95
CA GLU A 197 12.47 -0.90 92.77
C GLU A 197 13.38 -0.14 93.73
N ARG A 198 14.04 0.94 93.28
CA ARG A 198 14.85 1.81 94.15
C ARG A 198 14.02 2.45 95.25
N GLU A 199 12.83 2.96 94.93
CA GLU A 199 11.91 3.53 95.91
C GLU A 199 11.43 2.50 96.94
N LYS A 200 11.16 1.26 96.51
CA LYS A 200 10.83 0.15 97.42
C LYS A 200 12.00 -0.24 98.31
N GLU A 201 13.22 -0.24 97.80
CA GLU A 201 14.43 -0.52 98.57
C GLU A 201 14.69 0.58 99.61
N GLU A 202 14.55 1.86 99.22
CA GLU A 202 14.62 2.99 100.15
C GLU A 202 13.52 2.93 101.22
N ALA A 203 12.29 2.56 100.84
CA ALA A 203 11.21 2.36 101.80
C ALA A 203 11.50 1.21 102.78
N ARG A 204 12.14 0.13 102.32
CA ARG A 204 12.61 -0.96 103.20
C ARG A 204 13.68 -0.46 104.17
N LYS A 205 14.69 0.27 103.69
CA LYS A 205 15.74 0.86 104.54
C LYS A 205 15.16 1.83 105.58
N ARG A 206 14.16 2.65 105.21
CA ARG A 206 13.43 3.53 106.14
C ARG A 206 12.62 2.76 107.18
N ALA A 207 11.95 1.68 106.77
CA ALA A 207 11.19 0.83 107.68
C ALA A 207 12.10 0.07 108.66
N GLU A 208 13.28 -0.34 108.22
CA GLU A 208 14.31 -0.98 109.05
C GLU A 208 14.93 0.03 110.04
N ALA A 209 15.25 1.25 109.58
CA ALA A 209 15.68 2.34 110.46
C ALA A 209 14.63 2.71 111.52
N LEU A 210 13.34 2.71 111.18
CA LEU A 210 12.25 2.91 112.15
C LEU A 210 12.11 1.75 113.16
N LYS A 211 12.43 0.51 112.76
CA LYS A 211 12.50 -0.63 113.70
C LYS A 211 13.71 -0.52 114.63
N GLU A 212 14.84 -0.06 114.12
CA GLU A 212 16.05 0.26 114.90
C GLU A 212 15.76 1.36 115.93
N GLN A 213 15.07 2.43 115.51
CA GLN A 213 14.66 3.54 116.36
C GLN A 213 13.69 3.09 117.47
N ARG A 214 12.74 2.21 117.14
CA ARG A 214 11.84 1.59 118.14
C ARG A 214 12.57 0.64 119.08
N ARG A 215 13.66 -0.01 118.66
CA ARG A 215 14.53 -0.81 119.56
C ARG A 215 15.33 0.06 120.51
N LEU A 216 15.80 1.23 120.06
CA LEU A 216 16.50 2.21 120.90
C LEU A 216 15.58 2.91 121.91
N ASP A 217 14.31 3.16 121.56
CA ASP A 217 13.30 3.69 122.49
C ASP A 217 12.81 2.66 123.53
N SER A 218 12.95 1.36 123.25
CA SER A 218 12.51 0.27 124.13
C SER A 218 13.53 -0.10 125.23
N ILE A 219 14.74 0.48 125.20
CA ILE A 219 15.81 0.23 126.17
C ILE A 219 16.04 1.44 127.11
N ALA A 220 15.44 2.61 126.84
CA ALA A 220 15.63 3.84 127.62
C ALA A 220 14.49 4.20 128.60
N LYS A 221 13.46 3.35 128.76
CA LYS A 221 12.33 3.59 129.69
C LYS A 221 11.95 2.35 130.51
N ALA A 222 12.96 1.61 130.95
CA ALA A 222 12.83 0.46 131.85
C ALA A 222 13.56 0.66 133.21
N GLU A 223 13.97 1.88 133.55
CA GLU A 223 14.74 2.16 134.78
C GLU A 223 14.28 3.43 135.53
N THR A 224 12.96 3.60 135.66
CA THR A 224 12.35 4.34 136.79
C THR A 224 10.99 3.70 137.08
N GLU A 225 10.98 2.44 137.49
CA GLU A 225 10.80 2.13 138.89
C GLU A 225 9.78 3.03 139.61
N ALA A 226 8.63 2.41 139.86
CA ALA A 226 8.41 1.85 141.19
C ALA A 226 8.47 2.83 142.37
N LYS A 227 8.10 4.09 142.15
CA LYS A 227 7.65 4.97 143.22
C LYS A 227 6.25 5.49 142.92
N ARG A 228 5.29 4.93 143.69
CA ARG A 228 3.93 5.43 143.98
C ARG A 228 2.78 4.70 143.30
N GLN A 229 2.84 3.37 143.34
CA GLN A 229 1.70 2.48 143.08
C GLN A 229 0.92 2.07 144.36
N PHE A 230 1.12 2.71 145.52
CA PHE A 230 0.54 2.19 146.77
C PHE A 230 -0.34 3.17 147.58
N GLU A 231 -0.43 4.47 147.25
CA GLU A 231 -1.05 5.43 148.19
C GLU A 231 -2.44 5.97 147.85
N ARG A 232 -3.05 5.70 146.69
CA ARG A 232 -4.45 6.16 146.44
C ARG A 232 -5.35 5.12 145.81
N GLN A 233 -5.10 3.87 146.18
CA GLN A 233 -6.04 2.75 145.98
C GLN A 233 -7.23 2.79 146.96
N ARG A 234 -7.38 3.83 147.79
CA ARG A 234 -8.39 3.85 148.88
C ARG A 234 -9.48 4.92 148.78
N GLU A 235 -9.46 5.82 147.80
CA GLU A 235 -10.33 7.01 147.87
C GLU A 235 -11.27 7.27 146.68
N LEU A 236 -11.19 6.50 145.59
CA LEU A 236 -12.10 6.68 144.43
C LEU A 236 -12.94 5.44 144.09
N GLU A 237 -12.93 4.42 144.95
CA GLU A 237 -13.95 3.36 145.01
C GLU A 237 -15.30 3.87 145.55
N ARG A 238 -15.32 5.04 146.19
CA ARG A 238 -16.56 5.68 146.66
C ARG A 238 -17.29 6.54 145.63
N GLN A 239 -16.76 6.75 144.42
CA GLN A 239 -17.38 7.65 143.42
C GLN A 239 -17.66 7.05 142.03
N ARG A 240 -17.39 5.76 141.78
CA ARG A 240 -17.79 5.09 140.53
C ARG A 240 -19.09 4.28 140.60
N LEU A 241 -19.81 4.41 141.72
CA LEU A 241 -21.18 3.93 141.93
C LEU A 241 -22.25 4.95 141.44
N ALA A 242 -21.85 5.97 140.68
CA ALA A 242 -22.72 7.09 140.32
C ALA A 242 -22.91 7.36 138.82
N ALA A 243 -22.41 6.54 137.89
CA ALA A 243 -22.70 6.78 136.46
C ALA A 243 -22.66 5.53 135.58
N LEU A 244 -23.30 4.47 136.06
CA LEU A 244 -23.84 3.37 135.24
C LEU A 244 -25.07 3.87 134.45
N LYS A 245 -24.91 5.00 133.74
CA LYS A 245 -25.95 5.68 132.95
C LYS A 245 -25.43 6.42 131.72
N GLU A 246 -24.32 5.98 131.14
CA GLU A 246 -23.97 6.41 129.77
C GLU A 246 -23.26 5.32 128.96
N LYS A 247 -23.71 4.07 129.12
CA LYS A 247 -23.33 2.96 128.23
C LYS A 247 -24.38 2.73 127.13
N ARG A 248 -24.87 3.81 126.49
CA ARG A 248 -25.89 3.72 125.43
C ARG A 248 -25.87 4.83 124.36
N ARG A 249 -24.73 5.46 124.04
CA ARG A 249 -24.72 6.45 122.93
C ARG A 249 -23.60 6.46 121.89
N LEU A 250 -22.52 5.68 121.97
CA LEU A 250 -21.44 5.82 120.97
C LEU A 250 -20.78 4.51 120.53
N ASP A 251 -21.55 3.58 119.94
CA ASP A 251 -20.99 2.54 119.06
C ASP A 251 -21.80 2.34 117.76
N SER A 252 -22.75 3.24 117.47
CA SER A 252 -23.61 3.19 116.27
C SER A 252 -23.17 4.13 115.14
N ILE A 253 -22.09 4.90 115.33
CA ILE A 253 -21.66 5.93 114.36
C ILE A 253 -20.44 5.49 113.52
N ALA A 254 -19.55 4.65 114.07
CA ALA A 254 -18.35 4.20 113.36
C ALA A 254 -18.65 3.15 112.25
N LYS A 255 -19.60 2.24 112.48
CA LYS A 255 -19.95 1.21 111.48
C LYS A 255 -20.74 1.75 110.28
N VAL A 256 -21.56 2.79 110.48
CA VAL A 256 -22.39 3.38 109.40
C VAL A 256 -21.56 4.23 108.43
N GLN A 257 -20.47 4.86 108.89
CA GLN A 257 -19.59 5.68 108.04
C GLN A 257 -18.65 4.84 107.15
N GLU A 258 -18.14 3.69 107.64
CA GLU A 258 -17.39 2.75 106.79
C GLU A 258 -18.28 2.04 105.76
N GLU A 259 -19.53 1.74 106.12
CA GLU A 259 -20.48 1.07 105.23
C GLU A 259 -20.98 2.00 104.11
N LEU A 260 -21.18 3.31 104.41
CA LEU A 260 -21.48 4.33 103.39
C LEU A 260 -20.34 4.54 102.39
N GLN A 261 -19.08 4.58 102.84
CA GLN A 261 -17.92 4.73 101.94
C GLN A 261 -17.68 3.49 101.06
N ARG A 262 -17.99 2.29 101.56
CA ARG A 262 -17.97 1.06 100.74
C ARG A 262 -19.02 1.10 99.64
N ILE A 263 -20.24 1.52 99.97
CA ILE A 263 -21.36 1.62 99.03
C ILE A 263 -21.10 2.69 97.95
N GLU A 264 -20.46 3.81 98.30
CA GLU A 264 -20.07 4.83 97.30
C GLU A 264 -18.99 4.34 96.34
N ARG A 265 -17.96 3.63 96.83
CA ARG A 265 -16.92 3.04 95.97
C ARG A 265 -17.48 1.94 95.07
N GLU A 266 -18.37 1.09 95.58
CA GLU A 266 -19.05 0.07 94.77
C GLU A 266 -19.98 0.70 93.72
N LYS A 267 -20.68 1.79 94.02
CA LYS A 267 -21.48 2.55 93.04
C LYS A 267 -20.62 3.23 91.99
N GLU A 268 -19.45 3.76 92.34
CA GLU A 268 -18.53 4.39 91.39
C GLU A 268 -17.86 3.36 90.48
N GLU A 269 -17.44 2.22 91.01
CA GLU A 269 -16.93 1.08 90.21
C GLU A 269 -18.02 0.49 89.31
N ALA A 270 -19.26 0.37 89.80
CA ALA A 270 -20.40 -0.06 89.01
C ALA A 270 -20.72 0.94 87.89
N ARG A 271 -20.59 2.26 88.12
CA ARG A 271 -20.73 3.29 87.07
C ARG A 271 -19.62 3.18 86.03
N LYS A 272 -18.35 3.04 86.43
CA LYS A 272 -17.22 2.87 85.50
C LYS A 272 -17.34 1.58 84.67
N ARG A 273 -17.79 0.48 85.27
CA ARG A 273 -18.07 -0.79 84.55
C ARG A 273 -19.26 -0.67 83.61
N ALA A 274 -20.32 0.03 84.00
CA ALA A 274 -21.49 0.27 83.15
C ALA A 274 -21.17 1.20 81.97
N GLU A 275 -20.29 2.19 82.15
CA GLU A 275 -19.83 3.10 81.11
C GLU A 275 -18.87 2.38 80.14
N ALA A 276 -17.94 1.57 80.65
CA ALA A 276 -17.07 0.71 79.84
C ALA A 276 -17.86 -0.33 79.01
N LEU A 277 -18.90 -0.95 79.59
CA LEU A 277 -19.78 -1.88 78.85
C LEU A 277 -20.64 -1.18 77.79
N LYS A 278 -21.03 0.08 78.00
CA LYS A 278 -21.71 0.91 76.98
C LYS A 278 -20.77 1.27 75.84
N GLU A 279 -19.52 1.62 76.14
CA GLU A 279 -18.48 1.91 75.15
C GLU A 279 -18.13 0.65 74.33
N GLN A 280 -18.01 -0.51 74.99
CA GLN A 280 -17.74 -1.80 74.35
C GLN A 280 -18.92 -2.24 73.45
N ARG A 281 -20.18 -2.07 73.89
CA ARG A 281 -21.37 -2.33 73.06
C ARG A 281 -21.48 -1.38 71.86
N ARG A 282 -21.03 -0.12 71.98
CA ARG A 282 -20.96 0.83 70.86
C ARG A 282 -19.91 0.41 69.84
N LEU A 283 -18.70 0.05 70.29
CA LEU A 283 -17.63 -0.42 69.41
C LEU A 283 -17.99 -1.74 68.70
N ASP A 284 -18.62 -2.69 69.38
CA ASP A 284 -19.09 -3.94 68.78
C ASP A 284 -20.23 -3.69 67.76
N SER A 285 -21.13 -2.73 68.03
CA SER A 285 -22.22 -2.38 67.10
C SER A 285 -21.70 -1.67 65.85
N ILE A 286 -20.69 -0.80 66.00
CA ILE A 286 -20.03 -0.12 64.88
C ILE A 286 -19.21 -1.12 64.05
N ALA A 287 -18.47 -2.02 64.69
CA ALA A 287 -17.71 -3.06 64.01
C ALA A 287 -18.61 -4.04 63.23
N LYS A 288 -19.78 -4.39 63.77
CA LYS A 288 -20.76 -5.24 63.08
C LYS A 288 -21.39 -4.52 61.88
N ALA A 289 -21.74 -3.24 62.03
CA ALA A 289 -22.28 -2.42 60.95
C ALA A 289 -21.25 -2.17 59.83
N GLU A 290 -19.99 -1.92 60.17
CA GLU A 290 -18.91 -1.77 59.19
C GLU A 290 -18.61 -3.10 58.47
N ALA A 291 -18.59 -4.23 59.19
CA ALA A 291 -18.41 -5.54 58.58
C ALA A 291 -19.58 -5.90 57.64
N GLU A 292 -20.81 -5.54 58.00
CA GLU A 292 -22.00 -5.78 57.19
C GLU A 292 -22.07 -4.86 55.96
N ALA A 293 -21.69 -3.58 56.10
CA ALA A 293 -21.53 -2.65 54.98
C ALA A 293 -20.43 -3.10 54.00
N LYS A 294 -19.31 -3.62 54.51
CA LYS A 294 -18.22 -4.16 53.68
C LYS A 294 -18.65 -5.41 52.91
N ARG A 295 -19.44 -6.30 53.54
CA ARG A 295 -20.05 -7.47 52.89
C ARG A 295 -21.11 -7.10 51.85
N GLN A 296 -21.85 -6.01 52.04
CA GLN A 296 -22.80 -5.51 51.03
C GLN A 296 -22.06 -4.89 49.82
N LEU A 297 -20.99 -4.14 50.07
CA LEU A 297 -20.15 -3.55 49.01
C LEU A 297 -19.43 -4.64 48.20
N GLU A 298 -18.92 -5.70 48.84
CA GLU A 298 -18.34 -6.84 48.14
C GLU A 298 -19.37 -7.59 47.29
N ARG A 299 -20.58 -7.83 47.82
CA ARG A 299 -21.68 -8.42 47.03
C ARG A 299 -22.09 -7.56 45.83
N GLN A 300 -22.13 -6.23 45.98
CA GLN A 300 -22.42 -5.33 44.86
C GLN A 300 -21.30 -5.38 43.80
N ARG A 301 -20.02 -5.37 44.22
CA ARG A 301 -18.88 -5.48 43.30
C ARG A 301 -18.84 -6.83 42.59
N GLU A 302 -19.26 -7.90 43.25
CA GLU A 302 -19.31 -9.24 42.67
C GLU A 302 -20.46 -9.37 41.64
N LEU A 303 -21.65 -8.85 41.96
CA LEU A 303 -22.76 -8.73 41.01
C LEU A 303 -22.40 -7.85 39.81
N GLU A 304 -21.69 -6.75 40.03
CA GLU A 304 -21.23 -5.87 38.97
C GLU A 304 -20.18 -6.56 38.08
N ARG A 305 -19.26 -7.32 38.67
CA ARG A 305 -18.32 -8.18 37.93
C ARG A 305 -19.04 -9.25 37.11
N GLN A 306 -20.05 -9.91 37.68
CA GLN A 306 -20.86 -10.91 36.96
C GLN A 306 -21.64 -10.28 35.80
N ARG A 307 -22.23 -9.09 35.99
CA ARG A 307 -22.88 -8.33 34.90
C ARG A 307 -21.89 -7.93 33.80
N LEU A 308 -20.69 -7.50 34.18
CA LEU A 308 -19.64 -7.14 33.22
C LEU A 308 -19.09 -8.36 32.46
N ALA A 309 -19.01 -9.52 33.12
CA ALA A 309 -18.65 -10.79 32.50
C ALA A 309 -19.73 -11.25 31.52
N ALA A 310 -21.00 -11.26 31.94
CA ALA A 310 -22.14 -11.62 31.09
C ALA A 310 -22.28 -10.68 29.88
N LEU A 311 -22.01 -9.38 30.04
CA LEU A 311 -22.05 -8.41 28.94
C LEU A 311 -20.87 -8.58 27.96
N LYS A 312 -19.69 -8.98 28.45
CA LYS A 312 -18.55 -9.37 27.60
C LYS A 312 -18.82 -10.67 26.84
N GLU A 313 -19.50 -11.62 27.47
CA GLU A 313 -19.89 -12.89 26.86
C GLU A 313 -20.97 -12.71 25.81
N LYS A 314 -22.00 -11.89 26.08
CA LYS A 314 -23.00 -11.47 25.10
C LYS A 314 -22.37 -10.76 23.90
N LYS A 315 -21.45 -9.82 24.12
CA LYS A 315 -20.70 -9.16 23.03
C LYS A 315 -19.82 -10.12 22.24
N ARG A 316 -19.24 -11.14 22.87
CA ARG A 316 -18.49 -12.20 22.17
C ARG A 316 -19.40 -13.04 21.29
N LEU A 317 -20.57 -13.46 21.80
CA LEU A 317 -21.56 -14.24 21.04
C LEU A 317 -22.12 -13.43 19.86
N ASP A 318 -22.44 -12.15 20.06
CA ASP A 318 -22.90 -11.26 18.98
C ASP A 318 -21.82 -11.04 17.91
N SER A 319 -20.54 -10.96 18.32
CA SER A 319 -19.42 -10.81 17.38
C SER A 319 -19.18 -12.11 16.58
N ILE A 320 -19.30 -13.27 17.21
CA ILE A 320 -19.17 -14.57 16.55
C ILE A 320 -20.34 -14.79 15.57
N ALA A 321 -21.57 -14.43 15.95
CA ALA A 321 -22.74 -14.51 15.07
C ALA A 321 -22.59 -13.64 13.81
N LYS A 322 -22.13 -12.38 13.97
CA LYS A 322 -21.87 -11.47 12.84
C LYS A 322 -20.77 -11.99 11.90
N VAL A 323 -19.70 -12.56 12.45
CA VAL A 323 -18.61 -13.15 11.63
C VAL A 323 -19.08 -14.42 10.91
N GLN A 324 -19.93 -15.25 11.53
CA GLN A 324 -20.51 -16.42 10.89
C GLN A 324 -21.50 -16.04 9.76
N GLU A 325 -22.26 -14.96 9.92
CA GLU A 325 -23.15 -14.45 8.89
C GLU A 325 -22.39 -13.83 7.71
N GLU A 326 -21.32 -13.09 7.97
CA GLU A 326 -20.41 -12.58 6.93
C GLU A 326 -19.70 -13.71 6.17
N LEU A 327 -19.22 -14.74 6.86
CA LEU A 327 -18.62 -15.91 6.22
C LEU A 327 -19.62 -16.63 5.30
N ARG A 328 -20.88 -16.79 5.74
CA ARG A 328 -21.96 -17.36 4.92
C ARG A 328 -22.30 -16.48 3.71
N ARG A 329 -22.25 -15.15 3.84
CA ARG A 329 -22.39 -14.23 2.69
C ARG A 329 -21.25 -14.39 1.69
N ILE A 330 -20.01 -14.44 2.17
CA ILE A 330 -18.82 -14.62 1.34
C ILE A 330 -18.86 -15.98 0.62
N GLU A 331 -19.34 -17.04 1.26
CA GLU A 331 -19.52 -18.34 0.61
C GLU A 331 -20.58 -18.31 -0.48
N ARG A 332 -21.73 -17.66 -0.23
CA ARG A 332 -22.77 -17.46 -1.27
C ARG A 332 -22.27 -16.64 -2.44
N GLU A 333 -21.54 -15.56 -2.18
CA GLU A 333 -20.93 -14.73 -3.23
C GLU A 333 -19.88 -15.50 -4.04
N LYS A 334 -19.08 -16.36 -3.38
CA LYS A 334 -18.13 -17.24 -4.07
C LYS A 334 -18.84 -18.30 -4.92
N GLU A 335 -19.94 -18.86 -4.43
CA GLU A 335 -20.74 -19.84 -5.17
C GLU A 335 -21.43 -19.20 -6.38
N GLU A 336 -22.02 -18.02 -6.21
CA GLU A 336 -22.58 -17.24 -7.32
C GLU A 336 -21.50 -16.81 -8.33
N ALA A 337 -20.32 -16.42 -7.86
CA ALA A 337 -19.18 -16.11 -8.74
C ALA A 337 -18.73 -17.35 -9.52
N ARG A 338 -18.71 -18.54 -8.90
CA ARG A 338 -18.44 -19.81 -9.61
C ARG A 338 -19.49 -20.10 -10.66
N LYS A 339 -20.79 -19.99 -10.33
CA LYS A 339 -21.90 -20.16 -11.27
C LYS A 339 -21.82 -19.16 -12.43
N ARG A 340 -21.43 -17.89 -12.17
CA ARG A 340 -21.21 -16.87 -13.22
C ARG A 340 -20.01 -17.19 -14.11
N VAL A 341 -18.90 -17.67 -13.54
CA VAL A 341 -17.73 -18.07 -14.33
C VAL A 341 -18.05 -19.29 -15.19
N GLU A 342 -18.83 -20.24 -14.67
CA GLU A 342 -19.28 -21.41 -15.41
C GLU A 342 -20.27 -21.04 -16.53
N ALA A 343 -21.24 -20.17 -16.23
CA ALA A 343 -22.15 -19.61 -17.24
C ALA A 343 -21.41 -18.81 -18.33
N LEU A 344 -20.39 -18.03 -17.97
CA LEU A 344 -19.55 -17.31 -18.95
C LEU A 344 -18.66 -18.25 -19.78
N LYS A 345 -18.20 -19.36 -19.21
CA LYS A 345 -17.48 -20.40 -19.98
C LYS A 345 -18.42 -21.09 -20.97
N GLU A 346 -19.65 -21.38 -20.57
CA GLU A 346 -20.65 -21.96 -21.44
C GLU A 346 -21.10 -20.97 -22.54
N GLN A 347 -21.30 -19.70 -22.18
CA GLN A 347 -21.60 -18.64 -23.14
C GLN A 347 -20.45 -18.44 -24.14
N ARG A 348 -19.18 -18.50 -23.70
CA ARG A 348 -18.02 -18.46 -24.61
C ARG A 348 -17.93 -19.68 -25.52
N ARG A 349 -18.34 -20.87 -25.06
CA ARG A 349 -18.43 -22.07 -25.90
C ARG A 349 -19.50 -21.89 -26.96
N LEU A 350 -20.69 -21.45 -26.59
CA LEU A 350 -21.80 -21.18 -27.50
C LEU A 350 -21.46 -20.07 -28.51
N ASP A 351 -20.83 -18.98 -28.07
CA ASP A 351 -20.38 -17.89 -28.95
C ASP A 351 -19.28 -18.34 -29.92
N SER A 352 -18.40 -19.25 -29.50
CA SER A 352 -17.34 -19.80 -30.38
C SER A 352 -17.91 -20.76 -31.41
N ILE A 353 -18.90 -21.57 -31.04
CA ILE A 353 -19.64 -22.46 -31.95
C ILE A 353 -20.46 -21.61 -32.94
N ALA A 354 -21.20 -20.60 -32.46
CA ALA A 354 -21.98 -19.71 -33.32
C ALA A 354 -21.12 -18.89 -34.28
N LYS A 355 -19.92 -18.46 -33.85
CA LYS A 355 -18.96 -17.79 -34.76
C LYS A 355 -18.39 -18.75 -35.81
N ALA A 356 -18.05 -19.98 -35.43
CA ALA A 356 -17.59 -21.00 -36.36
C ALA A 356 -18.69 -21.38 -37.38
N GLU A 357 -19.94 -21.53 -36.94
CA GLU A 357 -21.09 -21.80 -37.81
C GLU A 357 -21.39 -20.61 -38.75
N ALA A 358 -21.32 -19.38 -38.27
CA ALA A 358 -21.49 -18.19 -39.09
C ALA A 358 -20.35 -18.02 -40.12
N GLU A 359 -19.12 -18.39 -39.76
CA GLU A 359 -17.96 -18.34 -40.65
C GLU A 359 -18.02 -19.45 -41.71
N VAL A 360 -18.44 -20.66 -41.35
CA VAL A 360 -18.73 -21.74 -42.31
C VAL A 360 -19.88 -21.35 -43.25
N LYS A 361 -20.94 -20.71 -42.74
CA LYS A 361 -22.05 -20.22 -43.58
C LYS A 361 -21.59 -19.12 -44.54
N ARG A 362 -20.74 -18.19 -44.09
CA ARG A 362 -20.12 -17.16 -44.95
C ARG A 362 -19.18 -17.76 -45.99
N GLN A 363 -18.39 -18.79 -45.63
CA GLN A 363 -17.55 -19.50 -46.58
C GLN A 363 -18.38 -20.26 -47.62
N LEU A 364 -19.48 -20.90 -47.21
CA LEU A 364 -20.40 -21.58 -48.11
C LEU A 364 -21.13 -20.58 -49.02
N GLU A 365 -21.55 -19.42 -48.52
CA GLU A 365 -22.14 -18.35 -49.32
C GLU A 365 -21.12 -17.75 -50.30
N ARG A 366 -19.86 -17.58 -49.90
CA ARG A 366 -18.77 -17.19 -50.81
C ARG A 366 -18.51 -18.24 -51.88
N GLN A 367 -18.50 -19.52 -51.53
CA GLN A 367 -18.36 -20.61 -52.51
C GLN A 367 -19.54 -20.65 -53.48
N ARG A 368 -20.77 -20.52 -52.98
CA ARG A 368 -21.99 -20.42 -53.82
C ARG A 368 -22.00 -19.16 -54.69
N ALA A 369 -21.48 -18.03 -54.20
CA ALA A 369 -21.35 -16.80 -54.97
C ALA A 369 -20.27 -16.94 -56.07
N LEU A 370 -19.12 -17.54 -55.76
CA LEU A 370 -18.09 -17.90 -56.73
C LEU A 370 -18.59 -18.90 -57.77
N GLU A 371 -19.39 -19.89 -57.36
CA GLU A 371 -20.01 -20.87 -58.24
C GLU A 371 -21.09 -20.23 -59.12
N ARG A 372 -21.87 -19.28 -58.59
CA ARG A 372 -22.80 -18.44 -59.36
C ARG A 372 -22.07 -17.52 -60.34
N GLN A 373 -20.94 -16.92 -59.95
CA GLN A 373 -20.08 -16.16 -60.85
C GLN A 373 -19.46 -17.06 -61.92
N ARG A 374 -19.01 -18.27 -61.57
CA ARG A 374 -18.51 -19.25 -62.53
C ARG A 374 -19.61 -19.71 -63.49
N LEU A 375 -20.83 -19.94 -63.01
CA LEU A 375 -22.00 -20.28 -63.82
C LEU A 375 -22.47 -19.11 -64.68
N ALA A 376 -22.39 -17.87 -64.19
CA ALA A 376 -22.68 -16.66 -64.96
C ALA A 376 -21.62 -16.46 -66.05
N ALA A 377 -20.33 -16.58 -65.71
CA ALA A 377 -19.22 -16.56 -66.66
C ALA A 377 -19.31 -17.73 -67.65
N LEU A 378 -19.79 -18.91 -67.25
CA LEU A 378 -20.06 -20.03 -68.15
C LEU A 378 -21.27 -19.77 -69.04
N LYS A 379 -22.31 -19.08 -68.55
CA LYS A 379 -23.48 -18.67 -69.35
C LYS A 379 -23.13 -17.54 -70.32
N GLU A 380 -22.21 -16.65 -69.95
CA GLU A 380 -21.67 -15.58 -70.78
C GLU A 380 -20.70 -16.13 -71.82
N LYS A 381 -19.85 -17.10 -71.44
CA LYS A 381 -19.03 -17.88 -72.36
C LYS A 381 -19.87 -18.76 -73.29
N LYS A 382 -21.01 -19.32 -72.82
CA LYS A 382 -21.99 -20.05 -73.65
C LYS A 382 -22.79 -19.13 -74.57
N ARG A 383 -23.06 -17.87 -74.20
CA ARG A 383 -23.66 -16.86 -75.08
C ARG A 383 -22.70 -16.43 -76.20
N LEU A 384 -21.40 -16.31 -75.91
CA LEU A 384 -20.36 -16.02 -76.90
C LEU A 384 -20.01 -17.25 -77.77
N ASP A 385 -20.17 -18.47 -77.24
CA ASP A 385 -19.96 -19.72 -77.99
C ASP A 385 -21.15 -20.14 -78.89
N SER A 386 -22.34 -19.57 -78.72
CA SER A 386 -23.56 -19.94 -79.46
C SER A 386 -23.58 -19.45 -80.93
N ILE A 387 -22.62 -18.62 -81.36
CA ILE A 387 -22.50 -18.13 -82.74
C ILE A 387 -21.31 -18.75 -83.50
N ALA A 388 -20.34 -19.35 -82.82
CA ALA A 388 -19.11 -19.86 -83.45
C ALA A 388 -19.01 -21.41 -83.57
N LYS A 389 -19.77 -22.20 -82.78
CA LYS A 389 -19.55 -23.66 -82.67
C LYS A 389 -20.48 -24.57 -83.49
N VAL A 390 -21.57 -24.07 -84.07
CA VAL A 390 -22.48 -24.89 -84.92
C VAL A 390 -21.94 -25.07 -86.34
N GLN A 391 -21.03 -24.20 -86.79
CA GLN A 391 -20.48 -24.22 -88.16
C GLN A 391 -19.07 -24.84 -88.26
N GLU A 392 -18.38 -25.17 -87.16
CA GLU A 392 -16.99 -25.68 -87.18
C GLU A 392 -16.78 -27.14 -86.78
N GLU A 393 -17.55 -27.80 -85.92
CA GLU A 393 -17.30 -29.23 -85.57
C GLU A 393 -18.35 -30.20 -86.16
N LEU A 394 -19.17 -29.65 -87.07
CA LEU A 394 -19.56 -30.35 -88.30
C LEU A 394 -18.39 -30.42 -89.30
N ARG A 395 -17.29 -29.66 -89.10
CA ARG A 395 -15.93 -30.16 -89.40
C ARG A 395 -15.50 -31.05 -88.22
N ARG A 396 -16.34 -32.04 -88.00
CA ARG A 396 -16.10 -33.35 -88.62
C ARG A 396 -15.41 -34.11 -87.47
N ILE A 397 -15.53 -35.42 -87.38
CA ILE A 397 -15.13 -36.30 -88.48
C ILE A 397 -13.77 -35.86 -89.06
N GLU A 398 -13.06 -34.86 -88.54
CA GLU A 398 -11.64 -34.65 -88.35
C GLU A 398 -11.36 -35.08 -86.90
N ARG A 399 -12.08 -36.13 -86.51
CA ARG A 399 -11.59 -37.46 -86.83
C ARG A 399 -10.78 -37.75 -85.59
N GLU A 400 -11.19 -38.72 -84.80
CA GLU A 400 -10.98 -40.15 -85.13
C GLU A 400 -9.51 -40.50 -85.44
N LYS A 401 -8.72 -39.60 -86.04
CA LYS A 401 -7.25 -39.51 -86.06
C LYS A 401 -6.66 -39.17 -84.69
N GLU A 402 -7.24 -38.23 -83.93
CA GLU A 402 -6.67 -37.88 -82.63
C GLU A 402 -6.90 -38.99 -81.60
N GLU A 403 -8.06 -39.66 -81.66
CA GLU A 403 -8.33 -40.88 -80.90
C GLU A 403 -7.40 -42.05 -81.28
N ALA A 404 -6.87 -42.10 -82.52
CA ALA A 404 -5.83 -43.04 -82.92
C ALA A 404 -4.43 -42.67 -82.39
N ARG A 405 -4.14 -41.36 -82.20
CA ARG A 405 -2.93 -40.88 -81.52
C ARG A 405 -2.97 -41.16 -80.02
N ASN A 406 -4.10 -40.90 -79.37
CA ASN A 406 -4.29 -41.19 -77.95
C ASN A 406 -4.15 -42.69 -77.63
N ARG A 407 -4.49 -43.60 -78.57
CA ARG A 407 -4.23 -45.05 -78.43
C ARG A 407 -2.76 -45.44 -78.65
N ALA A 408 -2.02 -44.74 -79.52
CA ALA A 408 -0.59 -44.98 -79.75
C ALA A 408 0.31 -44.39 -78.65
N GLU A 409 -0.11 -43.28 -78.05
CA GLU A 409 0.58 -42.62 -76.94
C GLU A 409 0.33 -43.36 -75.62
N ALA A 410 -0.90 -43.86 -75.39
CA ALA A 410 -1.19 -44.75 -74.26
C ALA A 410 -0.38 -46.06 -74.30
N LEU A 411 -0.10 -46.64 -75.48
CA LEU A 411 0.76 -47.83 -75.63
C LEU A 411 2.26 -47.54 -75.49
N LYS A 412 2.71 -46.30 -75.76
CA LYS A 412 4.08 -45.83 -75.48
C LYS A 412 4.28 -45.46 -74.01
N GLU A 413 3.27 -44.88 -73.37
CA GLU A 413 3.27 -44.54 -71.94
C GLU A 413 3.16 -45.80 -71.08
N GLN A 414 2.39 -46.81 -71.50
CA GLN A 414 2.33 -48.11 -70.82
C GLN A 414 3.66 -48.89 -70.92
N ARG A 415 4.38 -48.80 -72.05
CA ARG A 415 5.75 -49.35 -72.19
C ARG A 415 6.82 -48.53 -71.47
N ARG A 416 6.62 -47.22 -71.26
CA ARG A 416 7.50 -46.36 -70.43
C ARG A 416 7.29 -46.60 -68.94
N LEU A 417 6.05 -46.73 -68.48
CA LEU A 417 5.73 -46.97 -67.07
C LEU A 417 6.13 -48.38 -66.59
N ASP A 418 6.07 -49.40 -67.45
CA ASP A 418 6.58 -50.74 -67.12
C ASP A 418 8.13 -50.84 -67.15
N SER A 419 8.80 -50.01 -67.97
CA SER A 419 10.28 -49.96 -68.04
C SER A 419 10.88 -49.09 -66.93
N ILE A 420 10.20 -48.00 -66.54
CA ILE A 420 10.63 -47.09 -65.46
C ILE A 420 10.32 -47.70 -64.09
N ALA A 421 9.22 -48.43 -63.90
CA ALA A 421 8.95 -49.09 -62.61
C ALA A 421 9.94 -50.22 -62.29
N LYS A 422 10.45 -50.95 -63.29
CA LYS A 422 11.53 -51.95 -63.11
C LYS A 422 12.90 -51.28 -62.96
N ALA A 423 13.20 -50.24 -63.75
CA ALA A 423 14.46 -49.50 -63.65
C ALA A 423 14.58 -48.61 -62.40
N GLU A 424 13.48 -48.04 -61.88
CA GLU A 424 13.45 -47.28 -60.62
C GLU A 424 13.46 -48.19 -59.39
N ALA A 425 12.90 -49.41 -59.48
CA ALA A 425 13.05 -50.41 -58.43
C ALA A 425 14.48 -50.98 -58.38
N GLU A 426 15.12 -51.21 -59.53
CA GLU A 426 16.55 -51.56 -59.60
C GLU A 426 17.47 -50.38 -59.24
N ALA A 427 17.16 -49.15 -59.65
CA ALA A 427 17.92 -47.96 -59.30
C ALA A 427 17.73 -47.56 -57.83
N LYS A 428 16.55 -47.76 -57.22
CA LYS A 428 16.39 -47.64 -55.77
C LYS A 428 17.16 -48.71 -55.03
N ARG A 429 17.14 -49.98 -55.48
CA ARG A 429 17.95 -51.05 -54.88
C ARG A 429 19.46 -50.80 -55.04
N GLN A 430 19.91 -50.27 -56.18
CA GLN A 430 21.30 -49.87 -56.42
C GLN A 430 21.70 -48.60 -55.65
N LEU A 431 20.79 -47.64 -55.45
CA LEU A 431 21.02 -46.43 -54.64
C LEU A 431 20.97 -46.75 -53.15
N GLU A 432 20.14 -47.69 -52.70
CA GLU A 432 20.13 -48.20 -51.32
C GLU A 432 21.40 -49.02 -51.08
N GLN A 433 21.79 -49.93 -51.98
CA GLN A 433 23.08 -50.63 -51.91
C GLN A 433 24.26 -49.64 -51.99
N GLN A 434 24.22 -48.58 -52.81
CA GLN A 434 25.26 -47.55 -52.82
C GLN A 434 25.27 -46.72 -51.54
N ARG A 435 24.12 -46.37 -50.96
CA ARG A 435 24.03 -45.65 -49.68
C ARG A 435 24.42 -46.53 -48.50
N GLU A 436 24.19 -47.84 -48.58
CA GLU A 436 24.63 -48.82 -47.59
C GLU A 436 26.13 -49.10 -47.72
N LEU A 437 26.67 -49.21 -48.94
CA LEU A 437 28.10 -49.30 -49.23
C LEU A 437 28.82 -47.97 -48.93
N GLU A 438 28.17 -46.82 -49.08
CA GLU A 438 28.68 -45.49 -48.74
C GLU A 438 28.57 -45.23 -47.24
N ARG A 439 27.54 -45.73 -46.55
CA ARG A 439 27.48 -45.79 -45.07
C ARG A 439 28.53 -46.74 -44.50
N GLN A 440 28.76 -47.90 -45.11
CA GLN A 440 29.84 -48.84 -44.77
C GLN A 440 31.21 -48.26 -45.14
N ARG A 441 31.35 -47.50 -46.24
CA ARG A 441 32.58 -46.76 -46.59
C ARG A 441 32.82 -45.55 -45.69
N LEU A 442 31.80 -44.81 -45.25
CA LEU A 442 31.93 -43.69 -44.28
C LEU A 442 32.17 -44.20 -42.86
N ALA A 443 31.60 -45.36 -42.49
CA ALA A 443 31.93 -46.07 -41.26
C ALA A 443 33.38 -46.59 -41.31
N ALA A 444 33.78 -47.24 -42.41
CA ALA A 444 35.15 -47.69 -42.64
C ALA A 444 36.15 -46.52 -42.82
N LEU A 445 35.75 -45.34 -43.33
CA LEU A 445 36.60 -44.14 -43.39
C LEU A 445 36.70 -43.45 -42.02
N LYS A 446 35.66 -43.51 -41.19
CA LYS A 446 35.71 -43.06 -39.78
C LYS A 446 36.49 -44.03 -38.89
N GLU A 447 36.51 -45.32 -39.21
CA GLU A 447 37.30 -46.35 -38.52
C GLU A 447 38.76 -46.38 -39.02
N LYS A 448 39.01 -46.14 -40.32
CA LYS A 448 40.36 -46.05 -40.91
C LYS A 448 41.03 -44.68 -40.73
N LYS A 449 40.27 -43.58 -40.52
CA LYS A 449 40.80 -42.30 -39.97
C LYS A 449 40.85 -42.26 -38.44
N ARG A 450 40.30 -43.27 -37.74
CA ARG A 450 40.60 -43.55 -36.32
C ARG A 450 41.76 -44.52 -36.12
N LEU A 451 42.21 -45.24 -37.15
CA LEU A 451 43.32 -46.21 -37.03
C LEU A 451 44.64 -45.81 -37.70
N ASP A 452 44.75 -44.63 -38.34
CA ASP A 452 46.04 -44.10 -38.84
C ASP A 452 46.47 -42.75 -38.24
N SER A 453 45.79 -42.24 -37.19
CA SER A 453 46.22 -41.04 -36.44
C SER A 453 46.25 -41.23 -34.92
N ILE A 454 46.08 -42.47 -34.46
CA ILE A 454 46.12 -42.82 -33.03
C ILE A 454 47.43 -43.55 -32.65
N ALA A 455 48.23 -44.06 -33.60
CA ALA A 455 49.50 -44.74 -33.31
C ALA A 455 50.74 -43.83 -33.17
N LYS A 456 50.73 -42.59 -33.69
CA LYS A 456 51.89 -41.66 -33.61
C LYS A 456 51.70 -40.44 -32.68
N VAL A 457 50.48 -40.19 -32.18
CA VAL A 457 50.20 -39.10 -31.22
C VAL A 457 50.06 -39.63 -29.78
N GLN A 458 49.80 -40.94 -29.60
CA GLN A 458 49.81 -41.59 -28.27
C GLN A 458 51.22 -41.84 -27.69
N GLU A 459 52.27 -41.75 -28.52
CA GLU A 459 53.67 -41.86 -28.06
C GLU A 459 54.21 -40.49 -27.60
N GLU A 460 53.85 -39.40 -28.28
CA GLU A 460 54.18 -38.01 -27.92
C GLU A 460 53.46 -37.53 -26.64
N LEU A 461 52.17 -37.88 -26.46
CA LEU A 461 51.42 -37.56 -25.23
C LEU A 461 51.96 -38.31 -24.00
N ARG A 462 52.43 -39.56 -24.16
CA ARG A 462 53.10 -40.31 -23.09
C ARG A 462 54.47 -39.74 -22.74
N ARG A 463 55.13 -39.02 -23.65
CA ARG A 463 56.40 -38.30 -23.41
C ARG A 463 56.16 -37.04 -22.56
N ILE A 464 55.11 -36.26 -22.89
CA ILE A 464 54.74 -35.02 -22.17
C ILE A 464 54.17 -35.31 -20.77
N GLU A 465 53.46 -36.43 -20.57
CA GLU A 465 53.00 -36.84 -19.23
C GLU A 465 54.14 -37.31 -18.32
N ARG A 466 55.16 -38.00 -18.87
CA ARG A 466 56.38 -38.37 -18.11
C ARG A 466 57.22 -37.13 -17.74
N GLU A 467 57.31 -36.13 -18.61
CA GLU A 467 57.98 -34.86 -18.30
C GLU A 467 57.24 -34.02 -17.25
N LYS A 468 55.90 -34.03 -17.23
CA LYS A 468 55.09 -33.35 -16.19
C LYS A 468 55.12 -34.07 -14.84
N GLU A 469 55.26 -35.40 -14.84
CA GLU A 469 55.41 -36.19 -13.61
C GLU A 469 56.84 -36.09 -13.04
N GLU A 470 57.88 -36.05 -13.89
CA GLU A 470 59.25 -35.71 -13.47
C GLU A 470 59.37 -34.26 -12.99
N ALA A 471 58.66 -33.31 -13.60
CA ALA A 471 58.63 -31.92 -13.13
C ALA A 471 57.91 -31.76 -11.79
N ARG A 472 56.88 -32.57 -11.49
CA ARG A 472 56.23 -32.61 -10.18
C ARG A 472 57.10 -33.30 -9.12
N LYS A 473 57.79 -34.40 -9.46
CA LYS A 473 58.76 -35.06 -8.57
C LYS A 473 60.02 -34.21 -8.32
N ARG A 474 60.46 -33.38 -9.28
CA ARG A 474 61.55 -32.38 -9.13
C ARG A 474 61.10 -31.16 -8.31
N ALA A 475 59.85 -30.72 -8.40
CA ALA A 475 59.31 -29.61 -7.61
C ALA A 475 59.04 -29.97 -6.14
N GLU A 476 58.79 -31.24 -5.84
CA GLU A 476 58.61 -31.77 -4.48
C GLU A 476 59.96 -32.15 -3.83
N ALA A 477 60.94 -32.63 -4.61
CA ALA A 477 62.33 -32.78 -4.17
C ALA A 477 63.03 -31.42 -3.91
N LEU A 478 62.68 -30.35 -4.63
CA LEU A 478 63.18 -28.98 -4.40
C LEU A 478 62.56 -28.25 -3.20
N LYS A 479 61.52 -28.81 -2.56
CA LYS A 479 60.96 -28.33 -1.28
C LYS A 479 61.53 -29.06 -0.07
N GLU A 480 62.03 -30.28 -0.23
CA GLU A 480 62.71 -31.05 0.82
C GLU A 480 64.24 -30.82 0.82
N GLN A 481 64.82 -30.35 -0.28
CA GLN A 481 66.25 -29.99 -0.41
C GLN A 481 66.57 -28.52 -0.05
N ARG A 482 65.69 -27.86 0.71
CA ARG A 482 65.88 -26.52 1.31
C ARG A 482 65.72 -26.54 2.84
N ARG A 483 65.84 -27.71 3.47
CA ARG A 483 65.75 -27.88 4.93
C ARG A 483 66.98 -28.43 5.62
N LEU A 484 68.04 -28.83 4.89
CA LEU A 484 69.33 -29.17 5.48
C LEU A 484 70.45 -28.71 4.54
N ASP A 485 71.55 -28.26 5.14
CA ASP A 485 72.84 -27.88 4.54
C ASP A 485 73.03 -26.42 4.11
N SER A 486 73.23 -25.55 5.10
CA SER A 486 74.39 -24.63 5.11
C SER A 486 74.52 -23.89 6.46
N ILE A 487 74.55 -24.66 7.54
CA ILE A 487 75.21 -24.25 8.79
C ILE A 487 76.73 -24.35 8.55
N ALA A 488 77.49 -23.43 9.15
CA ALA A 488 78.94 -23.49 9.38
C ALA A 488 79.92 -22.63 8.54
N LYS A 489 79.51 -21.70 7.66
CA LYS A 489 80.50 -20.73 7.12
C LYS A 489 80.04 -19.30 6.79
N ALA A 490 78.79 -18.94 7.11
CA ALA A 490 78.30 -17.55 7.09
C ALA A 490 78.11 -16.95 8.51
N GLU A 491 78.21 -17.77 9.57
CA GLU A 491 78.03 -17.36 10.97
C GLU A 491 79.21 -16.61 11.57
N ALA A 492 80.40 -16.64 10.94
CA ALA A 492 81.58 -15.95 11.45
C ALA A 492 81.66 -14.48 11.03
N ASP A 493 81.25 -14.14 9.80
CA ASP A 493 81.27 -12.76 9.30
C ASP A 493 79.98 -11.98 9.65
N ALA A 494 78.85 -12.68 9.82
CA ALA A 494 77.61 -12.09 10.33
C ALA A 494 77.73 -11.66 11.81
N LYS A 495 78.53 -12.37 12.64
CA LYS A 495 78.74 -12.02 14.05
C LYS A 495 79.48 -10.68 14.23
N ARG A 496 80.45 -10.40 13.35
CA ARG A 496 81.25 -9.16 13.40
C ARG A 496 80.46 -7.92 12.95
N GLN A 497 79.55 -8.05 11.98
CA GLN A 497 78.65 -6.96 11.58
C GLN A 497 77.49 -6.74 12.60
N LEU A 498 77.04 -7.81 13.26
CA LEU A 498 75.99 -7.75 14.29
C LEU A 498 76.46 -7.03 15.57
N GLU A 499 77.72 -7.18 15.97
CA GLU A 499 78.27 -6.49 17.16
C GLU A 499 78.43 -4.97 16.92
N GLN A 500 78.86 -4.55 15.73
CA GLN A 500 78.90 -3.12 15.38
C GLN A 500 77.49 -2.50 15.30
N GLN A 501 76.51 -3.23 14.77
CA GLN A 501 75.11 -2.76 14.74
C GLN A 501 74.48 -2.69 16.14
N ARG A 502 74.76 -3.65 17.02
CA ARG A 502 74.25 -3.67 18.42
C ARG A 502 74.78 -2.51 19.27
N ALA A 503 76.04 -2.10 19.07
CA ALA A 503 76.61 -0.95 19.77
C ALA A 503 75.94 0.38 19.37
N LEU A 504 75.67 0.57 18.07
CA LEU A 504 74.95 1.75 17.56
C LEU A 504 73.47 1.75 17.98
N GLU A 505 72.84 0.57 18.04
CA GLU A 505 71.45 0.38 18.42
C GLU A 505 71.21 0.62 19.91
N LEU A 506 72.15 0.25 20.78
CA LEU A 506 72.10 0.56 22.22
C LEU A 506 72.17 2.08 22.49
N GLN A 507 73.02 2.81 21.78
CA GLN A 507 73.06 4.28 21.87
C GLN A 507 71.77 4.92 21.37
N ARG A 508 71.20 4.43 20.26
CA ARG A 508 69.89 4.89 19.76
C ARG A 508 68.75 4.55 20.73
N LEU A 509 68.72 3.35 21.31
CA LEU A 509 67.69 2.94 22.28
C LEU A 509 67.73 3.73 23.59
N ALA A 510 68.91 4.14 24.06
CA ALA A 510 69.04 5.01 25.23
C ALA A 510 68.45 6.41 24.95
N ALA A 511 68.83 7.04 23.83
CA ALA A 511 68.30 8.33 23.42
C ALA A 511 66.78 8.30 23.14
N LEU A 512 66.27 7.19 22.58
CA LEU A 512 64.83 7.02 22.30
C LEU A 512 64.01 6.75 23.57
N LYS A 513 64.58 6.09 24.60
CA LYS A 513 63.93 5.90 25.90
C LYS A 513 63.82 7.21 26.69
N GLU A 514 64.84 8.05 26.60
CA GLU A 514 64.84 9.37 27.26
C GLU A 514 63.85 10.33 26.59
N LYS A 515 63.86 10.39 25.25
CA LYS A 515 62.86 11.16 24.48
C LYS A 515 61.42 10.67 24.72
N LYS A 516 61.18 9.35 24.69
CA LYS A 516 59.84 8.77 25.00
C LYS A 516 59.37 9.04 26.43
N ARG A 517 60.27 9.11 27.42
CA ARG A 517 59.91 9.47 28.79
C ARG A 517 59.46 10.93 28.87
N LEU A 518 60.17 11.85 28.21
CA LEU A 518 59.82 13.27 28.19
C LEU A 518 58.52 13.52 27.41
N ASP A 519 58.34 12.87 26.26
CA ASP A 519 57.13 12.98 25.45
C ASP A 519 55.90 12.37 26.15
N SER A 520 56.04 11.23 26.86
CA SER A 520 54.93 10.62 27.62
C SER A 520 54.51 11.42 28.85
N ILE A 521 55.44 12.15 29.50
CA ILE A 521 55.09 13.03 30.62
C ILE A 521 54.35 14.27 30.11
N ALA A 522 54.79 14.85 28.99
CA ALA A 522 54.11 15.98 28.36
C ALA A 522 52.70 15.61 27.85
N GLU A 523 52.55 14.47 27.16
CA GLU A 523 51.25 13.97 26.71
C GLU A 523 50.30 13.64 27.87
N ALA A 524 50.81 13.09 28.98
CA ALA A 524 50.00 12.82 30.17
C ALA A 524 49.49 14.12 30.83
N GLN A 525 50.34 15.15 30.91
CA GLN A 525 49.97 16.45 31.47
C GLN A 525 48.96 17.20 30.58
N GLU A 526 49.12 17.18 29.27
CA GLU A 526 48.13 17.75 28.34
C GLU A 526 46.80 16.98 28.35
N ALA A 527 46.86 15.64 28.46
CA ALA A 527 45.67 14.81 28.56
C ALA A 527 44.89 15.08 29.85
N GLU A 528 45.55 15.24 31.00
CA GLU A 528 44.92 15.62 32.26
C GLU A 528 44.35 17.04 32.22
N ALA A 529 45.07 18.01 31.67
CA ALA A 529 44.55 19.37 31.50
C ALA A 529 43.31 19.39 30.59
N SER A 530 43.30 18.61 29.49
CA SER A 530 42.14 18.50 28.61
C SER A 530 40.96 17.80 29.30
N ARG A 531 41.21 16.80 30.16
CA ARG A 531 40.17 16.11 30.94
C ARG A 531 39.56 17.04 31.98
N GLN A 532 40.38 17.82 32.69
CA GLN A 532 39.89 18.81 33.65
C GLN A 532 39.07 19.91 32.98
N LEU A 533 39.52 20.41 31.82
CA LEU A 533 38.76 21.40 31.04
C LEU A 533 37.44 20.83 30.51
N LYS A 534 37.42 19.57 30.03
CA LYS A 534 36.20 18.88 29.61
C LYS A 534 35.24 18.67 30.77
N LEU A 535 35.75 18.30 31.95
CA LEU A 535 34.94 18.11 33.16
C LEU A 535 34.33 19.44 33.62
N GLN A 536 35.10 20.52 33.62
CA GLN A 536 34.61 21.87 33.95
C GLN A 536 33.54 22.33 32.96
N LYS A 537 33.76 22.19 31.65
CA LYS A 537 32.76 22.53 30.63
C LYS A 537 31.49 21.68 30.74
N ALA A 538 31.62 20.39 31.07
CA ALA A 538 30.48 19.51 31.30
C ALA A 538 29.69 19.90 32.56
N LEU A 539 30.37 20.26 33.64
CA LEU A 539 29.75 20.74 34.88
C LEU A 539 29.04 22.08 34.67
N GLU A 540 29.66 23.01 33.94
CA GLU A 540 29.05 24.30 33.62
C GLU A 540 27.83 24.13 32.71
N ARG A 541 27.90 23.20 31.75
CA ARG A 541 26.77 22.83 30.91
C ARG A 541 25.63 22.20 31.71
N GLN A 542 25.91 21.28 32.64
CA GLN A 542 24.90 20.75 33.55
C GLN A 542 24.27 21.85 34.42
N LYS A 543 25.06 22.81 34.92
CA LYS A 543 24.53 23.95 35.68
C LYS A 543 23.62 24.85 34.83
N ARG A 544 23.98 25.11 33.57
CA ARG A 544 23.13 25.86 32.63
C ARG A 544 21.85 25.11 32.27
N GLU A 545 21.94 23.81 31.97
CA GLU A 545 20.80 22.96 31.66
C GLU A 545 19.85 22.82 32.87
N ALA A 546 20.37 22.71 34.10
CA ALA A 546 19.58 22.71 35.33
C ALA A 546 18.92 24.07 35.60
N ALA A 547 19.61 25.18 35.36
CA ALA A 547 19.04 26.52 35.48
C ALA A 547 17.93 26.77 34.43
N GLU A 548 18.11 26.28 33.21
CA GLU A 548 17.11 26.37 32.15
C GLU A 548 15.90 25.45 32.42
N ALA A 549 16.12 24.24 32.94
CA ALA A 549 15.06 23.34 33.38
C ALA A 549 14.23 23.96 34.53
N LYS A 550 14.89 24.65 35.47
CA LYS A 550 14.21 25.40 36.54
C LYS A 550 13.37 26.55 35.99
N ARG A 551 13.90 27.34 35.05
CA ARG A 551 13.13 28.40 34.37
C ARG A 551 11.93 27.86 33.59
N LYS A 552 12.07 26.70 32.93
CA LYS A 552 10.98 26.03 32.22
C LYS A 552 9.90 25.52 33.19
N LEU A 553 10.29 24.94 34.33
CA LEU A 553 9.36 24.54 35.39
C LEU A 553 8.60 25.74 35.97
N ASP A 554 9.29 26.85 36.26
CA ASP A 554 8.66 28.07 36.77
C ASP A 554 7.71 28.69 35.74
N SER A 555 8.05 28.64 34.44
CA SER A 555 7.17 29.07 33.34
C SER A 555 5.93 28.18 33.21
N ILE A 556 6.07 26.86 33.36
CA ILE A 556 4.95 25.92 33.32
C ILE A 556 4.05 26.09 34.53
N ALA A 557 4.62 26.37 35.71
CA ALA A 557 3.84 26.67 36.92
C ALA A 557 3.01 27.94 36.73
N ARG A 558 3.60 29.02 36.22
CA ARG A 558 2.88 30.27 35.90
C ARG A 558 1.79 30.06 34.84
N ALA A 559 2.06 29.25 33.81
CA ALA A 559 1.06 28.93 32.79
C ALA A 559 -0.13 28.13 33.35
N LYS A 560 0.13 27.16 34.25
CA LYS A 560 -0.92 26.41 34.95
C LYS A 560 -1.73 27.27 35.92
N GLU A 561 -1.10 28.22 36.60
CA GLU A 561 -1.78 29.21 37.45
C GLU A 561 -2.74 30.07 36.61
N LEU A 562 -2.27 30.53 35.44
CA LEU A 562 -3.05 31.34 34.51
C LEU A 562 -4.20 30.56 33.87
N GLU A 563 -3.99 29.29 33.51
CA GLU A 563 -5.07 28.40 33.06
C GLU A 563 -6.10 28.16 34.16
N LYS A 564 -5.68 27.93 35.41
CA LYS A 564 -6.62 27.81 36.54
C LYS A 564 -7.44 29.09 36.73
N GLN A 565 -6.84 30.27 36.59
CA GLN A 565 -7.55 31.55 36.66
C GLN A 565 -8.53 31.74 35.49
N LYS A 566 -8.14 31.38 34.26
CA LYS A 566 -9.05 31.39 33.10
C LYS A 566 -10.21 30.44 33.31
N LEU A 567 -9.96 29.21 33.74
CA LEU A 567 -10.98 28.20 34.00
C LEU A 567 -11.94 28.65 35.13
N ALA A 568 -11.41 29.30 36.17
CA ALA A 568 -12.22 29.87 37.25
C ALA A 568 -13.11 31.03 36.76
N ASN A 569 -12.58 31.90 35.90
CA ASN A 569 -13.34 32.99 35.28
C ASN A 569 -14.40 32.47 34.30
N GLU A 570 -14.08 31.45 33.51
CA GLU A 570 -15.03 30.77 32.62
C GLU A 570 -16.12 30.04 33.41
N LEU A 571 -15.78 29.36 34.50
CA LEU A 571 -16.77 28.75 35.41
C LEU A 571 -17.66 29.80 36.06
N LYS A 572 -17.11 30.97 36.41
CA LYS A 572 -17.89 32.08 36.97
C LYS A 572 -18.83 32.68 35.92
N LEU A 573 -18.36 32.86 34.68
CA LEU A 573 -19.17 33.33 33.56
C LEU A 573 -20.27 32.32 33.21
N ALA A 574 -19.96 31.02 33.15
CA ALA A 574 -20.91 29.95 32.89
C ALA A 574 -21.97 29.85 34.00
N ARG A 575 -21.58 30.04 35.28
CA ARG A 575 -22.54 30.13 36.40
C ARG A 575 -23.48 31.33 36.25
N LYS A 576 -22.94 32.49 35.86
CA LYS A 576 -23.73 33.71 35.62
C LYS A 576 -24.70 33.53 34.45
N GLN A 577 -24.24 32.93 33.34
CA GLN A 577 -25.10 32.59 32.19
C GLN A 577 -26.16 31.55 32.57
N LEU A 578 -25.82 30.59 33.43
CA LEU A 578 -26.79 29.61 33.94
C LEU A 578 -27.82 30.25 34.86
N GLU A 579 -27.44 31.21 35.69
CA GLU A 579 -28.37 32.01 36.49
C GLU A 579 -29.27 32.89 35.60
N GLU A 580 -28.71 33.61 34.63
CA GLU A 580 -29.50 34.37 33.64
C GLU A 580 -30.45 33.46 32.83
N LEU A 581 -30.02 32.24 32.48
CA LEU A 581 -30.90 31.24 31.85
C LEU A 581 -31.95 30.69 32.82
N LYS A 582 -31.65 30.56 34.11
CA LYS A 582 -32.64 30.16 35.13
C LYS A 582 -33.66 31.27 35.36
N GLU A 583 -33.23 32.53 35.39
CA GLU A 583 -34.12 33.69 35.49
C GLU A 583 -34.98 33.85 34.23
N LYS A 584 -34.39 33.68 33.02
CA LYS A 584 -35.16 33.62 31.78
C LYS A 584 -36.14 32.44 31.77
N ARG A 585 -35.73 31.24 32.21
CA ARG A 585 -36.64 30.09 32.35
C ARG A 585 -37.72 30.33 33.40
N LEU A 586 -37.44 31.06 34.48
CA LEU A 586 -38.43 31.43 35.48
C LEU A 586 -39.45 32.41 34.90
N MET A 587 -38.98 33.42 34.14
CA MET A 587 -39.83 34.37 33.43
C MET A 587 -40.65 33.70 32.31
N ASP A 588 -40.04 32.79 31.55
CA ASP A 588 -40.69 31.98 30.53
C ASP A 588 -41.67 30.97 31.15
N SER A 589 -41.39 30.45 32.37
CA SER A 589 -42.33 29.60 33.12
C SER A 589 -43.50 30.40 33.66
N ILE A 590 -43.29 31.63 34.14
CA ILE A 590 -44.38 32.53 34.58
C ILE A 590 -45.22 32.98 33.38
N ALA A 591 -44.60 33.24 32.23
CA ALA A 591 -45.28 33.53 30.97
C ALA A 591 -46.04 32.30 30.44
N LYS A 592 -45.43 31.11 30.49
CA LYS A 592 -46.09 29.84 30.14
C LYS A 592 -47.23 29.48 31.07
N ILE A 593 -47.16 29.80 32.36
CA ILE A 593 -48.29 29.55 33.27
C ILE A 593 -49.49 30.43 32.89
N ARG A 594 -49.26 31.68 32.45
CA ARG A 594 -50.31 32.55 31.91
C ARG A 594 -50.84 32.08 30.54
N GLU A 595 -49.95 31.64 29.63
CA GLU A 595 -50.35 31.05 28.34
C GLU A 595 -51.01 29.66 28.47
N ASP A 596 -50.61 28.83 29.44
CA ASP A 596 -51.17 27.50 29.71
C ASP A 596 -52.55 27.59 30.40
N GLU A 597 -52.85 28.69 31.10
CA GLU A 597 -54.20 28.99 31.58
C GLU A 597 -55.14 29.33 30.42
N GLU A 598 -54.64 30.01 29.38
CA GLU A 598 -55.37 30.29 28.13
C GLU A 598 -55.45 29.07 27.19
N ARG A 599 -54.39 28.24 27.08
CA ARG A 599 -54.37 27.02 26.26
C ARG A 599 -55.12 25.84 26.88
N ARG A 600 -55.34 25.79 28.20
CA ARG A 600 -56.16 24.73 28.83
C ARG A 600 -57.65 24.79 28.45
N LEU A 601 -58.10 25.86 27.79
CA LEU A 601 -59.41 25.99 27.16
C LEU A 601 -59.47 25.48 25.72
N GLN A 602 -58.35 25.09 25.11
CA GLN A 602 -58.30 24.60 23.74
C GLN A 602 -57.40 23.37 23.65
N GLU A 603 -58.04 22.20 23.49
CA GLU A 603 -57.46 20.97 22.92
C GLU A 603 -56.47 20.24 23.86
N VAL A 604 -56.84 19.18 24.60
CA VAL A 604 -57.42 17.89 24.17
C VAL A 604 -56.91 17.43 22.80
N SER A 605 -55.93 16.51 22.85
CA SER A 605 -55.61 15.43 21.88
C SER A 605 -54.21 15.49 21.23
N GLY A 606 -53.51 14.34 21.24
CA GLY A 606 -52.39 14.04 20.34
C GLY A 606 -51.02 13.83 21.00
N GLN A 607 -50.69 12.59 21.34
CA GLN A 607 -49.45 12.17 22.02
C GLN A 607 -48.23 12.03 21.08
N ARG A 608 -47.05 12.24 21.71
CA ARG A 608 -45.68 11.66 21.56
C ARG A 608 -45.42 10.65 20.42
N GLU A 609 -44.27 10.73 19.74
CA GLU A 609 -43.02 9.95 20.00
C GLU A 609 -42.01 10.28 18.85
N THR A 610 -40.67 10.28 18.91
CA THR A 610 -39.65 9.46 19.59
C THR A 610 -38.29 10.17 19.50
N VAL A 611 -37.41 9.89 20.47
CA VAL A 611 -35.95 10.10 20.41
C VAL A 611 -35.31 8.79 20.82
N LEU A 612 -34.38 8.24 20.01
CA LEU A 612 -33.14 7.53 20.41
C LEU A 612 -32.63 6.67 19.25
N GLU A 613 -31.40 6.95 18.76
CA GLU A 613 -30.33 5.93 18.62
C GLU A 613 -29.06 6.56 18.03
N ASN A 614 -28.15 6.97 18.92
CA ASN A 614 -26.77 7.31 18.59
C ASN A 614 -25.88 6.26 19.23
N GLN A 615 -25.35 5.30 18.45
CA GLN A 615 -24.11 4.55 18.75
C GLN A 615 -23.56 3.63 17.63
N ASN A 616 -23.75 3.96 16.34
CA ASN A 616 -23.02 3.33 15.22
C ASN A 616 -22.37 4.35 14.26
N THR A 617 -22.29 5.60 14.67
CA THR A 617 -22.22 6.72 13.73
C THR A 617 -20.86 6.87 13.01
N GLN A 618 -19.74 6.36 13.52
CA GLN A 618 -18.43 6.68 12.93
C GLN A 618 -18.01 5.78 11.77
N GLN A 619 -18.29 4.47 11.82
CA GLN A 619 -18.00 3.56 10.71
C GLN A 619 -19.01 3.68 9.56
N ASP A 620 -20.28 3.94 9.88
CA ASP A 620 -21.31 4.16 8.88
C ASP A 620 -21.13 5.50 8.17
N ILE A 621 -20.68 6.55 8.88
CA ILE A 621 -20.31 7.82 8.25
C ILE A 621 -19.09 7.64 7.33
N GLU A 622 -18.03 6.92 7.74
CA GLU A 622 -16.86 6.72 6.88
C GLU A 622 -17.18 5.90 5.63
N ARG A 623 -18.04 4.86 5.77
CA ARG A 623 -18.51 4.07 4.63
C ARG A 623 -19.38 4.89 3.69
N GLN A 624 -20.34 5.64 4.23
CA GLN A 624 -21.18 6.55 3.45
C GLN A 624 -20.36 7.66 2.78
N GLN A 625 -19.33 8.19 3.46
CA GLN A 625 -18.43 9.19 2.89
C GLN A 625 -17.55 8.60 1.78
N LYS A 626 -17.11 7.34 1.91
CA LYS A 626 -16.36 6.65 0.85
C LYS A 626 -17.25 6.37 -0.36
N GLU A 627 -18.44 5.83 -0.14
CA GLU A 627 -19.43 5.58 -1.20
C GLU A 627 -19.88 6.89 -1.88
N ALA A 628 -20.06 7.98 -1.12
CA ALA A 628 -20.33 9.31 -1.67
C ALA A 628 -19.14 9.86 -2.50
N ARG A 629 -17.90 9.68 -2.04
CA ARG A 629 -16.69 10.08 -2.77
C ARG A 629 -16.51 9.27 -4.06
N GLU A 630 -16.79 7.98 -4.04
CA GLU A 630 -16.73 7.12 -5.22
C GLU A 630 -17.84 7.47 -6.23
N ARG A 631 -19.05 7.78 -5.75
CA ARG A 631 -20.14 8.32 -6.59
C ARG A 631 -19.76 9.66 -7.21
N LEU A 632 -19.13 10.58 -6.46
CA LEU A 632 -18.64 11.85 -7.01
C LEU A 632 -17.58 11.64 -8.09
N LYS A 633 -16.61 10.75 -7.88
CA LYS A 633 -15.62 10.39 -8.91
C LYS A 633 -16.26 9.85 -10.19
N TYR A 634 -17.28 9.00 -10.05
CA TYR A 634 -18.04 8.46 -11.18
C TYR A 634 -18.84 9.54 -11.94
N ARG A 635 -19.30 10.58 -11.23
CA ARG A 635 -19.97 11.75 -11.81
C ARG A 635 -18.99 12.66 -12.55
N ASP A 636 -17.75 12.78 -12.10
CA ASP A 636 -16.76 13.66 -12.74
C ASP A 636 -16.11 13.07 -14.01
N SER A 637 -16.07 11.74 -14.15
CA SER A 637 -15.44 11.05 -15.29
C SER A 637 -16.42 10.65 -16.41
N CYS A 638 -15.93 10.62 -17.65
CA CYS A 638 -16.73 10.20 -18.81
C CYS A 638 -16.57 8.69 -19.07
N HIS A 639 -17.68 7.97 -19.12
CA HIS A 639 -17.72 6.54 -19.46
C HIS A 639 -18.47 6.34 -20.78
N TYR A 640 -17.89 5.52 -21.65
CA TYR A 640 -18.30 5.38 -23.04
C TYR A 640 -18.67 3.92 -23.36
N GLN A 641 -19.78 3.75 -24.08
CA GLN A 641 -20.09 2.51 -24.77
C GLN A 641 -19.37 2.46 -26.13
N ILE A 642 -19.28 3.59 -26.82
CA ILE A 642 -18.56 3.75 -28.09
C ILE A 642 -17.74 5.04 -28.00
N ASN A 643 -16.47 4.99 -28.35
CA ASN A 643 -15.62 6.18 -28.51
C ASN A 643 -14.59 5.87 -29.59
N GLU A 644 -15.10 5.75 -30.81
CA GLU A 644 -14.35 5.29 -31.96
C GLU A 644 -14.18 6.41 -32.96
N TYR A 645 -13.02 6.44 -33.60
CA TYR A 645 -12.72 7.36 -34.67
C TYR A 645 -12.52 6.55 -35.95
N ASP A 646 -13.43 6.75 -36.89
CA ASP A 646 -13.35 6.15 -38.21
C ASP A 646 -12.40 6.98 -39.08
N ARG A 647 -11.24 6.41 -39.40
CA ARG A 647 -10.20 7.07 -40.21
C ARG A 647 -10.60 7.21 -41.68
N PHE A 648 -11.46 6.32 -42.19
CA PHE A 648 -11.86 6.32 -43.59
C PHE A 648 -12.83 7.47 -43.87
N TYR A 649 -13.82 7.67 -42.99
CA TYR A 649 -14.79 8.76 -43.13
C TYR A 649 -14.43 10.04 -42.37
N ASN A 650 -13.34 10.04 -41.58
CA ASN A 650 -12.95 11.15 -40.69
C ASN A 650 -14.11 11.56 -39.73
N ILE A 651 -14.81 10.56 -39.19
CA ILE A 651 -15.97 10.75 -38.30
C ILE A 651 -15.67 10.11 -36.96
N ARG A 652 -15.76 10.92 -35.90
CA ARG A 652 -15.75 10.42 -34.52
C ARG A 652 -17.17 10.08 -34.08
N THR A 653 -17.35 8.87 -33.58
CA THR A 653 -18.60 8.39 -32.98
C THR A 653 -18.38 8.20 -31.49
N ILE A 654 -19.13 8.94 -30.68
CA ILE A 654 -19.10 8.90 -29.23
C ILE A 654 -20.50 8.55 -28.74
N ARG A 655 -20.61 7.51 -27.93
CA ARG A 655 -21.82 7.14 -27.19
C ARG A 655 -21.43 6.89 -25.74
N THR A 656 -22.04 7.62 -24.82
CA THR A 656 -21.83 7.35 -23.40
C THR A 656 -22.58 6.09 -22.97
N ILE A 657 -22.21 5.51 -21.83
CA ILE A 657 -23.08 4.52 -21.18
C ILE A 657 -24.40 5.16 -20.72
N GLU A 658 -25.37 4.32 -20.36
CA GLU A 658 -26.63 4.74 -19.75
C GLU A 658 -26.40 5.26 -18.33
N TYR A 659 -26.82 6.49 -18.05
CA TYR A 659 -26.80 7.07 -16.70
C TYR A 659 -28.21 7.17 -16.14
N SER A 660 -28.48 6.54 -15.00
CA SER A 660 -29.74 6.73 -14.27
C SER A 660 -29.78 8.13 -13.66
N ILE A 661 -30.74 8.94 -14.10
CA ILE A 661 -31.01 10.28 -13.56
C ILE A 661 -32.15 10.28 -12.55
N ALA A 662 -33.06 9.29 -12.64
CA ALA A 662 -34.09 8.97 -11.67
C ALA A 662 -34.32 7.45 -11.65
N ARG A 663 -35.08 6.92 -10.69
CA ARG A 663 -35.22 5.45 -10.47
C ARG A 663 -35.48 4.66 -11.75
N ASN A 664 -36.30 5.19 -12.66
CA ASN A 664 -36.72 4.50 -13.88
C ASN A 664 -36.36 5.24 -15.17
N LEU A 665 -35.57 6.32 -15.10
CA LEU A 665 -35.20 7.14 -16.24
C LEU A 665 -33.67 7.16 -16.41
N THR A 666 -33.20 6.65 -17.56
CA THR A 666 -31.81 6.71 -17.95
C THR A 666 -31.59 7.70 -19.10
N VAL A 667 -30.40 8.26 -19.16
CA VAL A 667 -29.98 9.21 -20.21
C VAL A 667 -28.64 8.80 -20.81
N GLU A 668 -28.55 8.88 -22.13
CA GLU A 668 -27.31 8.68 -22.88
C GLU A 668 -27.04 9.89 -23.79
N LEU A 669 -25.76 10.17 -23.98
CA LEU A 669 -25.29 11.20 -24.89
C LEU A 669 -24.60 10.57 -26.09
N TYR A 670 -24.95 11.05 -27.28
CA TYR A 670 -24.45 10.52 -28.54
C TYR A 670 -23.97 11.64 -29.45
N LYS A 671 -22.80 11.46 -30.06
CA LYS A 671 -22.24 12.34 -31.07
C LYS A 671 -21.71 11.52 -32.23
N GLN A 672 -22.08 11.88 -33.45
CA GLN A 672 -21.51 11.33 -34.66
C GLN A 672 -21.19 12.48 -35.60
N GLY A 673 -19.89 12.75 -35.79
CA GLY A 673 -19.43 13.93 -36.51
C GLY A 673 -19.93 15.21 -35.82
N SER A 674 -20.70 16.03 -36.54
CA SER A 674 -21.31 17.27 -36.03
C SER A 674 -22.67 17.07 -35.36
N LYS A 675 -23.31 15.91 -35.52
CA LYS A 675 -24.65 15.67 -34.98
C LYS A 675 -24.58 15.16 -33.54
N THR A 676 -25.17 15.91 -32.62
CA THR A 676 -25.28 15.59 -31.20
C THR A 676 -26.73 15.26 -30.84
N ASN A 677 -26.93 14.17 -30.12
CA ASN A 677 -28.24 13.69 -29.70
C ASN A 677 -28.20 13.30 -28.22
N VAL A 678 -29.38 13.32 -27.62
CA VAL A 678 -29.64 12.79 -26.28
C VAL A 678 -30.71 11.72 -26.38
N PHE A 679 -30.51 10.63 -25.63
CA PHE A 679 -31.49 9.56 -25.48
C PHE A 679 -32.04 9.60 -24.05
N PHE A 680 -33.36 9.51 -23.92
CA PHE A 680 -34.07 9.36 -22.65
C PHE A 680 -34.84 8.05 -22.70
N ASN A 681 -34.49 7.11 -21.84
CA ASN A 681 -35.10 5.77 -21.83
C ASN A 681 -35.83 5.56 -20.50
N LEU A 682 -37.11 5.20 -20.56
CA LEU A 682 -37.96 4.93 -19.40
C LEU A 682 -38.31 3.43 -19.39
N SER A 683 -37.91 2.73 -18.33
CA SER A 683 -37.91 1.25 -18.33
C SER A 683 -39.15 0.60 -17.72
N GLU A 684 -39.91 1.30 -16.87
CA GLU A 684 -41.01 0.70 -16.09
C GLU A 684 -42.41 1.26 -16.41
N TYR A 685 -42.50 2.44 -17.06
CA TYR A 685 -43.78 3.10 -17.34
C TYR A 685 -44.03 3.17 -18.84
N ASN A 686 -45.22 2.75 -19.27
CA ASN A 686 -45.64 2.81 -20.66
C ASN A 686 -46.37 4.14 -20.93
N LEU A 687 -45.80 4.99 -21.78
CA LEU A 687 -46.40 6.26 -22.22
C LEU A 687 -47.02 6.16 -23.63
N GLY A 688 -47.20 4.93 -24.13
CA GLY A 688 -47.51 4.64 -25.53
C GLY A 688 -46.23 4.51 -26.36
N CYS A 689 -46.20 5.17 -27.52
CA CYS A 689 -45.06 5.19 -28.42
C CYS A 689 -44.23 6.47 -28.26
N ALA A 690 -42.92 6.38 -28.53
CA ALA A 690 -42.09 7.55 -28.82
C ALA A 690 -42.23 7.87 -30.31
N SER A 691 -43.03 8.88 -30.65
CA SER A 691 -43.37 9.21 -32.05
C SER A 691 -42.75 10.52 -32.52
N TYR A 692 -42.21 10.53 -33.73
CA TYR A 692 -41.70 11.75 -34.39
C TYR A 692 -42.78 12.49 -35.20
N LEU A 693 -43.97 11.89 -35.38
CA LEU A 693 -45.03 12.44 -36.23
C LEU A 693 -45.58 13.75 -35.65
N PRO A 694 -45.75 14.82 -36.46
CA PRO A 694 -46.11 16.15 -35.95
C PRO A 694 -47.33 16.20 -35.04
N ASN A 695 -48.41 15.49 -35.38
CA ASN A 695 -49.67 15.52 -34.64
C ASN A 695 -49.66 14.66 -33.37
N GLN A 696 -48.64 13.82 -33.19
CA GLN A 696 -48.53 12.85 -32.09
C GLN A 696 -47.15 12.92 -31.44
N ARG A 697 -46.44 14.03 -31.64
CA ARG A 697 -45.01 14.08 -31.41
C ARG A 697 -44.70 13.96 -29.93
N SER A 698 -43.95 12.93 -29.58
CA SER A 698 -43.46 12.77 -28.22
C SER A 698 -42.45 13.87 -27.90
N SER A 699 -42.43 14.26 -26.63
CA SER A 699 -41.55 15.33 -26.16
C SER A 699 -41.01 15.05 -24.77
N VAL A 700 -39.84 15.61 -24.49
CA VAL A 700 -39.23 15.61 -23.16
C VAL A 700 -38.94 17.05 -22.80
N LYS A 701 -39.45 17.51 -21.66
CA LYS A 701 -39.17 18.85 -21.13
C LYS A 701 -38.37 18.72 -19.84
N VAL A 702 -37.16 19.26 -19.85
CA VAL A 702 -36.28 19.30 -18.70
C VAL A 702 -36.40 20.68 -18.06
N THR A 703 -36.99 20.74 -16.87
CA THR A 703 -37.09 21.96 -16.06
C THR A 703 -35.86 22.04 -15.17
N LEU A 704 -35.12 23.14 -15.25
CA LEU A 704 -33.93 23.39 -14.44
C LEU A 704 -34.30 24.11 -13.13
N GLU A 705 -33.42 24.06 -12.13
CA GLU A 705 -33.61 24.76 -10.85
C GLU A 705 -33.68 26.29 -11.02
N SER A 706 -33.03 26.84 -12.05
CA SER A 706 -33.16 28.23 -12.50
C SER A 706 -34.55 28.62 -13.02
N GLY A 707 -35.46 27.66 -13.20
CA GLY A 707 -36.79 27.87 -13.78
C GLY A 707 -36.82 27.79 -15.32
N GLN A 708 -35.66 27.72 -15.98
CA GLN A 708 -35.58 27.54 -17.42
C GLN A 708 -36.07 26.13 -17.83
N VAL A 709 -36.89 26.05 -18.87
CA VAL A 709 -37.39 24.78 -19.43
C VAL A 709 -36.75 24.52 -20.80
N VAL A 710 -36.06 23.38 -20.93
CA VAL A 710 -35.45 22.94 -22.19
C VAL A 710 -36.31 21.83 -22.80
N SER A 711 -36.87 22.10 -23.99
CA SER A 711 -37.78 21.16 -24.67
C SER A 711 -37.06 20.36 -25.76
N PHE A 712 -37.32 19.06 -25.77
CA PHE A 712 -36.86 18.10 -26.76
C PHE A 712 -38.04 17.47 -27.45
N TYR A 713 -37.86 17.16 -28.73
CA TYR A 713 -38.86 16.48 -29.55
C TYR A 713 -38.24 15.26 -30.18
N HIS A 714 -39.01 14.18 -30.24
CA HIS A 714 -38.54 12.92 -30.78
C HIS A 714 -38.14 13.09 -32.25
N SER A 715 -37.02 12.48 -32.64
CA SER A 715 -36.44 12.59 -33.97
C SER A 715 -35.93 11.26 -34.51
N TRP A 716 -36.44 10.14 -33.99
CA TRP A 716 -36.08 8.80 -34.45
C TRP A 716 -37.32 7.98 -34.79
N ASP A 717 -37.13 6.70 -35.07
CA ASP A 717 -38.18 5.77 -35.46
C ASP A 717 -39.20 5.58 -34.34
N ILE A 718 -40.43 5.25 -34.72
CA ILE A 718 -41.52 5.06 -33.77
C ILE A 718 -41.30 3.74 -33.03
N GLU A 719 -41.05 3.82 -31.73
CA GLU A 719 -40.92 2.65 -30.85
C GLU A 719 -42.04 2.65 -29.81
N CYS A 720 -42.75 1.52 -29.70
CA CYS A 720 -43.88 1.33 -28.80
C CYS A 720 -43.55 0.28 -27.72
N GLY A 721 -44.17 0.43 -26.53
CA GLY A 721 -44.01 -0.50 -25.40
C GLY A 721 -42.88 -0.15 -24.44
N ARG A 722 -41.77 0.45 -24.92
CA ARG A 722 -40.78 1.14 -24.09
C ARG A 722 -40.62 2.56 -24.60
N PHE A 723 -40.58 3.54 -23.71
CA PHE A 723 -40.39 4.92 -24.10
C PHE A 723 -38.90 5.18 -24.33
N LEU A 724 -38.48 4.96 -25.57
CA LEU A 724 -37.12 5.14 -26.07
C LEU A 724 -37.06 6.42 -26.90
N PHE A 725 -36.62 7.50 -26.26
CA PHE A 725 -36.75 8.82 -26.83
C PHE A 725 -35.39 9.35 -27.26
N LYS A 726 -35.21 9.57 -28.58
CA LYS A 726 -34.04 10.28 -29.13
C LYS A 726 -34.42 11.68 -29.56
N ALA A 727 -33.61 12.66 -29.19
CA ALA A 727 -33.76 14.04 -29.67
C ALA A 727 -32.43 14.68 -30.04
N ASN A 728 -32.51 15.62 -30.98
CA ASN A 728 -31.40 16.49 -31.34
C ASN A 728 -31.06 17.45 -30.19
N LEU A 729 -29.77 17.51 -29.89
CA LEU A 729 -29.17 18.30 -28.84
C LEU A 729 -28.25 19.36 -29.48
N ASP A 730 -28.83 20.51 -29.82
CA ASP A 730 -28.08 21.63 -30.41
C ASP A 730 -27.26 22.43 -29.36
N ASN A 731 -26.37 23.30 -29.85
CA ASN A 731 -25.50 24.12 -29.01
C ASN A 731 -26.26 25.05 -28.05
N GLY A 732 -27.47 25.51 -28.42
CA GLY A 732 -28.30 26.36 -27.57
C GLY A 732 -28.87 25.60 -26.37
N LYS A 733 -29.36 24.38 -26.62
CA LYS A 733 -29.81 23.45 -25.57
C LYS A 733 -28.66 23.02 -24.68
N ILE A 734 -27.50 22.66 -25.25
CA ILE A 734 -26.29 22.34 -24.48
C ILE A 734 -25.93 23.50 -23.56
N SER A 735 -25.89 24.72 -24.08
CA SER A 735 -25.54 25.92 -23.31
C SER A 735 -26.55 26.21 -22.19
N SER A 736 -27.81 25.82 -22.36
CA SER A 736 -28.85 25.98 -21.33
C SER A 736 -28.72 24.91 -20.23
N LEU A 737 -28.54 23.65 -20.62
CA LEU A 737 -28.49 22.51 -19.69
C LEU A 737 -27.23 22.48 -18.82
N VAL A 738 -26.13 23.10 -19.26
CA VAL A 738 -24.89 23.19 -18.48
C VAL A 738 -24.97 24.27 -17.39
N LYS A 739 -25.94 25.20 -17.45
CA LYS A 739 -26.01 26.35 -16.54
C LYS A 739 -26.62 26.04 -15.17
N SER A 740 -27.47 25.03 -15.07
CA SER A 740 -28.27 24.79 -13.86
C SER A 740 -28.60 23.30 -13.72
N PRO A 741 -28.68 22.78 -12.49
CA PRO A 741 -29.13 21.41 -12.23
C PRO A 741 -30.59 21.19 -12.66
N ILE A 742 -30.94 19.93 -12.89
CA ILE A 742 -32.30 19.49 -13.23
C ILE A 742 -33.19 19.53 -11.99
N LYS A 743 -34.35 20.17 -12.12
CA LYS A 743 -35.42 20.21 -11.11
C LYS A 743 -36.46 19.12 -11.35
N SER A 744 -36.94 18.98 -12.59
CA SER A 744 -37.88 17.92 -12.98
C SER A 744 -37.76 17.60 -14.47
N VAL A 745 -38.22 16.40 -14.86
CA VAL A 745 -38.30 15.97 -16.25
C VAL A 745 -39.73 15.53 -16.55
N LEU A 746 -40.37 16.18 -17.51
CA LEU A 746 -41.68 15.80 -18.03
C LEU A 746 -41.49 15.02 -19.33
N LEU A 747 -41.94 13.77 -19.34
CA LEU A 747 -41.95 12.89 -20.51
C LEU A 747 -43.37 12.84 -21.06
N LYS A 748 -43.54 13.03 -22.36
CA LYS A 748 -44.82 12.92 -23.06
C LYS A 748 -44.70 11.93 -24.20
N GLY A 749 -45.43 10.82 -24.11
CA GLY A 749 -45.62 9.86 -25.19
C GLY A 749 -46.87 10.17 -26.01
N THR A 750 -47.32 9.19 -26.81
CA THR A 750 -48.55 9.30 -27.60
C THR A 750 -49.81 9.15 -26.76
N GLU A 751 -49.74 8.40 -25.66
CA GLU A 751 -50.91 8.06 -24.84
C GLU A 751 -50.92 8.78 -23.50
N ASP A 752 -49.77 8.92 -22.84
CA ASP A 752 -49.68 9.47 -21.48
C ASP A 752 -48.47 10.40 -21.27
N THR A 753 -48.47 11.08 -20.13
CA THR A 753 -47.43 12.00 -19.67
C THR A 753 -47.00 11.67 -18.25
N LEU A 754 -45.68 11.70 -18.01
CA LEU A 754 -45.10 11.44 -16.70
C LEU A 754 -44.17 12.59 -16.29
N GLU A 755 -44.45 13.23 -15.15
CA GLU A 755 -43.55 14.20 -14.54
C GLU A 755 -42.72 13.55 -13.42
N ILE A 756 -41.39 13.56 -13.59
CA ILE A 756 -40.44 13.03 -12.62
C ILE A 756 -39.81 14.20 -11.87
N LYS A 757 -40.13 14.33 -10.58
CA LYS A 757 -39.59 15.36 -9.68
C LYS A 757 -38.42 14.87 -8.82
N ASP A 758 -38.37 13.57 -8.53
CA ASP A 758 -37.29 12.96 -7.74
C ASP A 758 -36.08 12.63 -8.62
N ILE A 759 -35.26 13.65 -8.89
CA ILE A 759 -34.05 13.53 -9.71
C ILE A 759 -32.86 13.20 -8.81
N ILE A 760 -32.30 12.00 -8.99
CA ILE A 760 -31.15 11.45 -8.24
C ILE A 760 -29.84 12.08 -8.72
N TYR A 761 -29.73 12.36 -10.03
CA TYR A 761 -28.54 12.97 -10.63
C TYR A 761 -28.87 14.30 -11.31
N LYS A 762 -29.04 15.33 -10.48
CA LYS A 762 -29.46 16.67 -10.92
C LYS A 762 -28.43 17.35 -11.81
N GLU A 763 -27.14 17.14 -11.55
CA GLU A 763 -26.03 17.78 -12.26
C GLU A 763 -25.64 17.05 -13.55
N PHE A 764 -26.38 16.01 -13.96
CA PHE A 764 -26.05 15.13 -15.08
C PHE A 764 -25.60 15.89 -16.34
N PHE A 765 -26.38 16.87 -16.79
CA PHE A 765 -26.03 17.60 -18.01
C PHE A 765 -24.79 18.48 -17.83
N MET A 766 -24.59 19.05 -16.65
CA MET A 766 -23.40 19.85 -16.33
C MET A 766 -22.14 18.98 -16.37
N ASP A 767 -22.22 17.79 -15.79
CA ASP A 767 -21.10 16.87 -15.69
C ASP A 767 -20.79 16.15 -17.00
N LYS A 768 -21.83 15.71 -17.72
CA LYS A 768 -21.68 14.73 -18.81
C LYS A 768 -21.70 15.34 -20.20
N LEU A 769 -22.26 16.54 -20.40
CA LEU A 769 -22.24 17.17 -21.73
C LEU A 769 -20.83 17.46 -22.23
N LYS A 770 -19.84 17.64 -21.33
CA LYS A 770 -18.42 17.75 -21.69
C LYS A 770 -17.86 16.49 -22.37
N CYS A 771 -18.47 15.32 -22.16
CA CYS A 771 -18.01 14.05 -22.70
C CYS A 771 -18.22 13.90 -24.21
N ILE A 772 -19.11 14.72 -24.79
CA ILE A 772 -19.43 14.74 -26.22
C ILE A 772 -19.09 16.09 -26.88
N LYS A 773 -18.39 17.00 -26.19
CA LYS A 773 -17.96 18.26 -26.79
C LYS A 773 -16.88 18.05 -27.84
#